data_AF-A0A1W2EJN7-F1
#
_entry.id   AF-A0A1W2EJN7-F1
#
_cell.length_a   1.000
_cell.length_b   1.000
_cell.length_c   1.000
_cell.angle_alpha   90.00
_cell.angle_beta   90.00
_cell.angle_gamma   90.00
#
_symmetry.space_group_name_H-M   'P 1'
#
loop_
_entity.id
_entity.type
_entity.pdbx_description
1 polymer ?
#
loop_
_entity_poly.entity_id
_entity_poly.type
_entity_poly.pdbx_seq_one_letter_code
_entity_poly.pdbx_strand_id
1 'polypeptide(L)'
;MTLKRVTVAAGVGLLLAACVGIPQASAAVTPGDGLALTPPMGFNNWNSTHCRAEFNEAMIKGIADIFVSKGLKDAGYQYVNLDDCWALPQRGPDGNLVPDPVRFPNGIKHVADYVHSKGLKFGIYTSAGTMTCNENGFPGSLGYEQQDADLFASYGVDYLKYDNCNNQGVDAKQRYIAMRDALAKTGRKILYSICEWGENKPWEWAADVGHMWRTTYDISDSYSSMLGIAKQNWALAEHAGPGRWNDPDMLEVGNGGMSGIEYRSHFSLWAIMAAPLLIGSDLRKATPETFEILNNREVIAVDQDPLGVQGKPIKSANGLHVFVKPLRNGDKAVLLFNEGEQQSRISTSAAEIGLPRAAGYKVRDLWERTDRHTAGEISATVPPHGSAMFRVSMDPRWAAYPSFVEASVDTATVYPGALPLVRPGHDTTVTTAVANNGRLPAVQVDASLAAPAGWSVQAGSPSSRLVLRTGQSLSTKWTVKAPASAKPGSYSLQVNAKYQPGGTASYALQVVVPQPAPRTGFLSDFPWLRTTNGWGPVEIDKSNHEAQGGDGNPITIQGVRYEKGFGAHSPGVIEYYVDGKCTSVTTDVGMDDEQDPKGSANFEIWADGRKVTESGVLTNLMPAKSLSADITGAILVRLIAADGGDGNSNDHADWADTRITCS
;
A
#
# COMPACT_ATOMS: atom_id res chain seq x y z
N MET A 1 -69.59 39.24 52.10
CA MET A 1 -68.71 38.05 52.11
C MET A 1 -68.06 37.96 50.74
N THR A 2 -66.81 38.38 50.64
CA THR A 2 -66.18 38.67 49.34
C THR A 2 -64.97 37.76 49.20
N LEU A 3 -65.02 36.78 48.28
CA LEU A 3 -63.90 35.87 48.05
C LEU A 3 -63.43 35.89 46.59
N LYS A 4 -62.23 36.45 46.44
CA LYS A 4 -61.07 35.96 45.68
C LYS A 4 -61.27 35.39 44.28
N ARG A 5 -60.66 36.07 43.30
CA ARG A 5 -59.79 35.43 42.29
C ARG A 5 -58.50 36.24 42.14
N VAL A 6 -57.39 35.52 42.19
CA VAL A 6 -56.01 36.01 42.13
C VAL A 6 -55.60 36.16 40.66
N THR A 7 -55.07 37.33 40.32
CA THR A 7 -54.46 37.64 39.03
C THR A 7 -52.96 37.33 39.12
N VAL A 8 -52.42 36.50 38.23
CA VAL A 8 -50.96 36.32 38.07
C VAL A 8 -50.55 37.03 36.79
N ALA A 9 -49.66 38.01 36.94
CA ALA A 9 -49.09 38.81 35.86
C ALA A 9 -48.00 38.02 35.10
N ALA A 10 -47.99 38.15 33.78
CA ALA A 10 -46.96 37.63 32.90
C ALA A 10 -45.68 38.48 33.01
N GLY A 11 -44.58 37.87 33.44
CA GLY A 11 -43.25 38.45 33.39
C GLY A 11 -42.61 38.24 32.01
N VAL A 12 -42.19 39.33 31.37
CA VAL A 12 -41.38 39.33 30.15
C VAL A 12 -39.95 38.93 30.53
N GLY A 13 -39.55 37.71 30.17
CA GLY A 13 -38.17 37.23 30.24
C GLY A 13 -37.46 37.44 28.91
N LEU A 14 -36.46 38.31 28.90
CA LEU A 14 -35.53 38.49 27.78
C LEU A 14 -34.67 37.22 27.64
N LEU A 15 -34.96 36.38 26.63
CA LEU A 15 -34.10 35.26 26.25
C LEU A 15 -32.93 35.80 25.42
N LEU A 16 -31.76 35.95 26.05
CA LEU A 16 -30.49 36.05 25.34
C LEU A 16 -30.26 34.73 24.58
N ALA A 17 -30.42 34.77 23.27
CA ALA A 17 -30.00 33.69 22.39
C ALA A 17 -28.47 33.58 22.46
N ALA A 18 -27.96 32.57 23.18
CA ALA A 18 -26.57 32.16 23.09
C ALA A 18 -26.33 31.60 21.69
N CYS A 19 -25.70 32.41 20.82
CA CYS A 19 -25.13 31.91 19.57
C CYS A 19 -24.05 30.89 19.92
N VAL A 20 -24.38 29.61 19.80
CA VAL A 20 -23.40 28.53 19.81
C VAL A 20 -22.56 28.70 18.55
N GLY A 21 -21.39 29.30 18.68
CA GLY A 21 -20.42 29.43 17.61
C GLY A 21 -20.03 28.04 17.10
N ILE A 22 -20.14 27.84 15.78
CA ILE A 22 -19.50 26.71 15.10
C ILE A 22 -18.01 26.79 15.45
N PRO A 23 -17.35 25.70 15.88
CA PRO A 23 -15.91 25.72 16.10
C PRO A 23 -15.24 26.04 14.76
N GLN A 24 -14.71 27.26 14.64
CA GLN A 24 -13.72 27.56 13.61
C GLN A 24 -12.51 26.70 13.95
N ALA A 25 -12.18 25.77 13.05
CA ALA A 25 -10.89 25.10 13.09
C ALA A 25 -9.81 26.19 13.19
N SER A 26 -8.99 26.12 14.23
CA SER A 26 -7.82 26.98 14.37
C SER A 26 -7.00 26.84 13.08
N ALA A 27 -6.84 27.93 12.35
CA ALA A 27 -5.94 27.96 11.19
C ALA A 27 -4.52 27.85 11.74
N ALA A 28 -4.04 26.61 11.85
CA ALA A 28 -2.71 26.34 12.36
C ALA A 28 -1.67 26.97 11.42
N VAL A 29 -0.76 27.74 12.02
CA VAL A 29 0.27 28.56 11.38
C VAL A 29 1.13 27.67 10.47
N THR A 30 1.10 27.93 9.17
CA THR A 30 2.10 27.45 8.21
C THR A 30 3.47 28.01 8.59
N PRO A 31 4.59 27.29 8.42
CA PRO A 31 5.88 27.94 8.22
C PRO A 31 5.68 29.06 7.19
N GLY A 32 5.88 30.31 7.60
CA GLY A 32 5.43 31.49 6.85
C GLY A 32 6.18 31.75 5.54
N ASP A 33 6.95 30.77 5.04
CA ASP A 33 7.83 30.89 3.88
C ASP A 33 7.17 30.51 2.55
N GLY A 34 5.97 29.89 2.59
CA GLY A 34 5.19 29.51 1.42
C GLY A 34 5.64 28.23 0.74
N LEU A 35 6.48 27.41 1.38
CA LEU A 35 6.82 26.07 0.90
C LEU A 35 5.79 25.03 1.35
N ALA A 36 5.74 23.90 0.64
CA ALA A 36 4.91 22.73 0.95
C ALA A 36 3.43 23.06 1.26
N LEU A 37 2.82 24.04 0.56
CA LEU A 37 1.39 24.35 0.72
C LEU A 37 0.47 23.17 0.34
N THR A 38 0.98 22.25 -0.46
CA THR A 38 0.48 20.90 -0.70
C THR A 38 1.62 19.89 -0.44
N PRO A 39 1.33 18.60 -0.26
CA PRO A 39 2.36 17.59 -0.03
C PRO A 39 3.41 17.61 -1.15
N PRO A 40 4.71 17.51 -0.84
CA PRO A 40 5.75 17.52 -1.87
C PRO A 40 5.64 16.30 -2.80
N MET A 41 5.88 16.51 -4.08
CA MET A 41 5.90 15.44 -5.09
C MET A 41 7.24 15.40 -5.81
N GLY A 42 7.82 14.21 -5.94
CA GLY A 42 9.15 14.08 -6.51
C GLY A 42 9.64 12.66 -6.66
N PHE A 43 10.95 12.51 -6.59
CA PHE A 43 11.69 11.26 -6.69
C PHE A 43 12.79 11.25 -5.64
N ASN A 44 13.12 10.06 -5.12
CA ASN A 44 14.31 9.79 -4.34
C ASN A 44 14.89 8.43 -4.76
N ASN A 45 16.21 8.31 -4.89
CA ASN A 45 16.85 7.12 -5.43
C ASN A 45 16.97 5.93 -4.45
N TRP A 46 16.81 6.14 -3.14
CA TRP A 46 17.20 5.17 -2.10
C TRP A 46 16.63 3.77 -2.32
N ASN A 47 15.31 3.64 -2.48
CA ASN A 47 14.64 2.33 -2.63
C ASN A 47 15.10 1.55 -3.88
N SER A 48 15.55 2.25 -4.92
CA SER A 48 15.92 1.62 -6.19
C SER A 48 17.41 1.34 -6.37
N THR A 49 18.30 2.13 -5.75
CA THR A 49 19.74 1.99 -5.95
C THR A 49 20.54 1.86 -4.67
N HIS A 50 20.02 2.34 -3.53
CA HIS A 50 20.82 2.64 -2.34
C HIS A 50 22.14 3.31 -2.77
N CYS A 51 23.28 2.76 -2.31
CA CYS A 51 24.63 3.19 -2.63
C CYS A 51 25.28 2.38 -3.77
N ARG A 52 24.52 1.61 -4.57
CA ARG A 52 25.10 0.86 -5.70
C ARG A 52 25.64 1.79 -6.78
N ALA A 53 26.45 1.25 -7.70
CA ALA A 53 27.17 2.04 -8.71
C ALA A 53 26.24 2.79 -9.68
N GLU A 54 25.00 2.34 -9.82
CA GLU A 54 23.97 2.99 -10.64
C GLU A 54 23.54 4.35 -10.09
N PHE A 55 23.78 4.63 -8.80
CA PHE A 55 23.56 5.95 -8.21
C PHE A 55 24.71 6.90 -8.57
N ASN A 56 24.48 7.73 -9.59
CA ASN A 56 25.46 8.68 -10.11
C ASN A 56 24.78 9.84 -10.86
N GLU A 57 25.58 10.81 -11.31
CA GLU A 57 25.12 11.98 -12.08
C GLU A 57 24.22 11.59 -13.26
N ALA A 58 24.60 10.59 -14.05
CA ALA A 58 23.86 10.21 -15.25
C ALA A 58 22.47 9.66 -14.92
N MET A 59 22.35 8.92 -13.81
CA MET A 59 21.08 8.42 -13.31
C MET A 59 20.14 9.56 -12.92
N ILE A 60 20.60 10.52 -12.11
CA ILE A 60 19.80 11.65 -11.64
C ILE A 60 19.33 12.52 -12.83
N LYS A 61 20.22 12.79 -13.79
CA LYS A 61 19.88 13.52 -15.02
C LYS A 61 18.85 12.76 -15.86
N GLY A 62 19.00 11.43 -15.96
CA GLY A 62 18.04 10.56 -16.65
C GLY A 62 16.64 10.57 -16.02
N ILE A 63 16.54 10.59 -14.68
CA ILE A 63 15.26 10.73 -13.99
C ILE A 63 14.62 12.10 -14.29
N ALA A 64 15.40 13.18 -14.25
CA ALA A 64 14.90 14.51 -14.61
C ALA A 64 14.38 14.57 -16.06
N ASP A 65 15.03 13.89 -17.00
CA ASP A 65 14.57 13.76 -18.38
C ASP A 65 13.28 12.94 -18.51
N ILE A 66 13.14 11.88 -17.71
CA ILE A 66 11.92 11.05 -17.65
C ILE A 66 10.75 11.85 -17.07
N PHE A 67 10.98 12.68 -16.04
CA PHE A 67 9.94 13.53 -15.47
C PHE A 67 9.28 14.41 -16.54
N VAL A 68 10.07 14.99 -17.43
CA VAL A 68 9.58 15.80 -18.53
C VAL A 68 8.96 14.93 -19.63
N SER A 69 9.70 13.94 -20.14
CA SER A 69 9.29 13.18 -21.33
C SER A 69 8.10 12.24 -21.10
N LYS A 70 7.87 11.78 -19.86
CA LYS A 70 6.73 10.93 -19.47
C LYS A 70 5.57 11.71 -18.82
N GLY A 71 5.66 13.04 -18.76
CA GLY A 71 4.58 13.90 -18.28
C GLY A 71 4.38 13.93 -16.76
N LEU A 72 5.32 13.37 -15.97
CA LEU A 72 5.26 13.39 -14.51
C LEU A 72 5.42 14.81 -13.97
N LYS A 73 6.28 15.63 -14.59
CA LYS A 73 6.40 17.05 -14.25
C LYS A 73 5.05 17.75 -14.34
N ASP A 74 4.32 17.53 -15.44
CA ASP A 74 3.00 18.12 -15.66
C ASP A 74 1.92 17.52 -14.75
N ALA A 75 2.15 16.31 -14.20
CA ALA A 75 1.30 15.72 -13.18
C ALA A 75 1.56 16.31 -11.78
N GLY A 76 2.71 16.93 -11.54
CA GLY A 76 3.05 17.64 -10.30
C GLY A 76 4.41 17.28 -9.68
N TYR A 77 5.07 16.22 -10.17
CA TYR A 77 6.37 15.79 -9.65
C TYR A 77 7.46 16.80 -10.01
N GLN A 78 8.01 17.47 -9.00
CA GLN A 78 8.92 18.61 -9.21
C GLN A 78 10.28 18.41 -8.55
N TYR A 79 10.38 17.60 -7.50
CA TYR A 79 11.63 17.39 -6.76
C TYR A 79 12.38 16.16 -7.27
N VAL A 80 13.64 16.32 -7.65
CA VAL A 80 14.56 15.22 -7.97
C VAL A 80 15.60 15.17 -6.85
N ASN A 81 15.37 14.31 -5.87
CA ASN A 81 16.18 14.22 -4.67
C ASN A 81 17.23 13.11 -4.82
N LEU A 82 18.45 13.39 -4.38
CA LEU A 82 19.43 12.37 -4.08
C LEU A 82 19.38 12.00 -2.60
N ASP A 83 19.76 10.76 -2.29
CA ASP A 83 19.83 10.23 -0.92
C ASP A 83 21.28 10.01 -0.47
N ASP A 84 21.54 9.14 0.51
CA ASP A 84 22.87 8.86 1.06
C ASP A 84 23.92 8.46 -0.01
N CYS A 85 25.20 8.46 0.38
CA CYS A 85 26.35 8.03 -0.45
C CYS A 85 26.73 8.93 -1.63
N TRP A 86 26.33 10.21 -1.61
CA TRP A 86 26.71 11.18 -2.65
C TRP A 86 28.06 11.85 -2.43
N ALA A 87 28.51 11.91 -1.17
CA ALA A 87 29.76 12.56 -0.76
C ALA A 87 30.88 11.53 -0.53
N LEU A 88 32.12 12.00 -0.37
CA LEU A 88 33.22 11.20 0.14
C LEU A 88 33.05 10.95 1.65
N PRO A 89 33.60 9.85 2.20
CA PRO A 89 33.55 9.55 3.64
C PRO A 89 34.34 10.53 4.52
N GLN A 90 35.07 11.49 3.92
CA GLN A 90 35.78 12.53 4.65
C GLN A 90 35.43 13.91 4.08
N ARG A 91 35.29 14.87 4.99
CA ARG A 91 35.22 16.30 4.65
C ARG A 91 36.55 16.76 4.04
N GLY A 92 36.47 17.78 3.19
CA GLY A 92 37.63 18.44 2.62
C GLY A 92 38.45 19.22 3.66
N PRO A 93 39.64 19.73 3.29
CA PRO A 93 40.49 20.52 4.19
C PRO A 93 39.83 21.81 4.73
N ASP A 94 38.81 22.31 4.04
CA ASP A 94 37.99 23.47 4.41
C ASP A 94 36.79 23.09 5.32
N GLY A 95 36.65 21.81 5.67
CA GLY A 95 35.54 21.28 6.46
C GLY A 95 34.27 21.00 5.65
N ASN A 96 34.26 21.24 4.34
CA ASN A 96 33.07 21.03 3.50
C ASN A 96 32.87 19.56 3.14
N LEU A 97 31.62 19.18 2.90
CA LEU A 97 31.27 17.91 2.24
C LEU A 97 31.78 17.94 0.80
N VAL A 98 32.48 16.87 0.38
CA VAL A 98 33.06 16.75 -0.96
C VAL A 98 32.23 15.74 -1.76
N PRO A 99 31.59 16.12 -2.89
CA PRO A 99 30.92 15.15 -3.76
C PRO A 99 31.88 14.04 -4.21
N ASP A 100 31.40 12.79 -4.25
CA ASP A 100 32.19 11.68 -4.78
C ASP A 100 32.54 11.95 -6.26
N PRO A 101 33.82 12.08 -6.63
CA PRO A 101 34.24 12.47 -7.98
C PRO A 101 34.03 11.35 -9.02
N VAL A 102 33.81 10.11 -8.60
CA VAL A 102 33.46 9.00 -9.49
C VAL A 102 31.97 9.06 -9.83
N ARG A 103 31.11 9.31 -8.83
CA ARG A 103 29.65 9.40 -9.03
C ARG A 103 29.22 10.72 -9.65
N PHE A 104 29.85 11.81 -9.22
CA PHE A 104 29.52 13.18 -9.57
C PHE A 104 30.78 13.92 -10.05
N PRO A 105 31.34 13.54 -11.22
CA PRO A 105 32.58 14.10 -11.73
C PRO A 105 32.52 15.61 -11.99
N ASN A 106 31.33 16.16 -12.19
CA ASN A 106 31.11 17.60 -12.38
C ASN A 106 30.61 18.32 -11.10
N GLY A 107 30.54 17.60 -9.97
CA GLY A 107 30.04 18.11 -8.70
C GLY A 107 28.51 18.27 -8.64
N ILE A 108 27.98 18.42 -7.43
CA ILE A 108 26.53 18.49 -7.18
C ILE A 108 25.88 19.73 -7.81
N LYS A 109 26.56 20.89 -7.79
CA LYS A 109 26.04 22.10 -8.42
C LYS A 109 25.70 21.88 -9.90
N HIS A 110 26.53 21.17 -10.65
CA HIS A 110 26.27 20.88 -12.06
C HIS A 110 25.00 20.06 -12.25
N VAL A 111 24.75 19.08 -11.36
CA VAL A 111 23.53 18.26 -11.38
C VAL A 111 22.30 19.11 -11.05
N ALA A 112 22.38 19.94 -10.01
CA ALA A 112 21.31 20.86 -9.62
C ALA A 112 20.96 21.83 -10.76
N ASP A 113 21.96 22.46 -11.38
CA ASP A 113 21.78 23.35 -12.54
C ASP A 113 21.10 22.61 -13.71
N TYR A 114 21.45 21.33 -13.96
CA TYR A 114 20.79 20.53 -14.98
C TYR A 114 19.32 20.27 -14.65
N VAL A 115 19.01 19.87 -13.40
CA VAL A 115 17.63 19.65 -12.93
C VAL A 115 16.82 20.94 -13.05
N HIS A 116 17.38 22.08 -12.65
CA HIS A 116 16.74 23.40 -12.82
C HIS A 116 16.51 23.76 -14.29
N SER A 117 17.42 23.40 -15.20
CA SER A 117 17.24 23.63 -16.64
C SER A 117 16.03 22.90 -17.23
N LYS A 118 15.56 21.82 -16.57
CA LYS A 118 14.32 21.10 -16.91
C LYS A 118 13.09 21.72 -16.25
N GLY A 119 13.25 22.80 -15.50
CA GLY A 119 12.22 23.44 -14.68
C GLY A 119 11.74 22.56 -13.53
N LEU A 120 12.64 21.73 -13.00
CA LEU A 120 12.45 20.91 -11.80
C LEU A 120 13.24 21.53 -10.64
N LYS A 121 13.13 20.94 -9.46
CA LYS A 121 13.81 21.29 -8.22
C LYS A 121 14.73 20.17 -7.78
N PHE A 122 15.84 20.49 -7.15
CA PHE A 122 16.86 19.53 -6.75
C PHE A 122 16.90 19.34 -5.24
N GLY A 123 16.95 18.10 -4.77
CA GLY A 123 17.06 17.78 -3.35
C GLY A 123 18.35 17.05 -3.00
N ILE A 124 18.80 17.24 -1.76
CA ILE A 124 19.99 16.61 -1.19
C ILE A 124 19.67 15.96 0.16
N TYR A 125 20.59 15.12 0.63
CA TYR A 125 20.49 14.37 1.87
C TYR A 125 21.72 14.56 2.76
N THR A 126 21.50 14.56 4.08
CA THR A 126 22.52 14.39 5.12
C THR A 126 21.81 13.95 6.42
N SER A 127 22.53 13.79 7.52
CA SER A 127 22.00 13.38 8.83
C SER A 127 22.18 14.43 9.91
N ALA A 128 21.22 14.53 10.82
CA ALA A 128 21.28 15.19 12.12
C ALA A 128 22.12 14.39 13.13
N GLY A 129 23.29 13.94 12.68
CA GLY A 129 24.27 13.19 13.44
C GLY A 129 25.67 13.43 12.89
N THR A 130 26.66 12.76 13.50
CA THR A 130 28.07 12.90 13.08
C THR A 130 28.37 12.18 11.77
N MET A 131 27.61 11.12 11.47
CA MET A 131 27.66 10.35 10.23
C MET A 131 26.25 10.08 9.71
N THR A 132 26.12 9.84 8.40
CA THR A 132 24.87 9.34 7.80
C THR A 132 24.61 7.88 8.20
N CYS A 133 23.47 7.32 7.79
CA CYS A 133 23.06 5.97 8.18
C CYS A 133 23.90 4.86 7.56
N ASN A 134 24.49 5.09 6.38
CA ASN A 134 25.28 4.07 5.72
C ASN A 134 26.54 3.70 6.52
N GLU A 135 26.81 2.39 6.63
CA GLU A 135 27.94 1.85 7.39
C GLU A 135 29.32 2.29 6.90
N ASN A 136 29.43 2.72 5.64
CA ASN A 136 30.68 3.30 5.12
C ASN A 136 31.04 4.64 5.80
N GLY A 137 30.10 5.26 6.54
CA GLY A 137 30.34 6.40 7.40
C GLY A 137 30.58 7.71 6.65
N PHE A 138 29.58 8.21 5.92
CA PHE A 138 29.65 9.54 5.31
C PHE A 138 29.40 10.64 6.35
N PRO A 139 30.07 11.80 6.27
CA PRO A 139 29.92 12.83 7.29
C PRO A 139 28.48 13.36 7.35
N GLY A 140 27.90 13.36 8.55
CA GLY A 140 26.65 14.05 8.85
C GLY A 140 26.90 15.52 9.22
N SER A 141 25.83 16.26 9.50
CA SER A 141 25.90 17.71 9.68
C SER A 141 25.80 18.17 11.14
N LEU A 142 25.77 17.27 12.12
CA LEU A 142 25.73 17.65 13.53
C LEU A 142 27.00 18.44 13.90
N GLY A 143 26.82 19.70 14.33
CA GLY A 143 27.90 20.65 14.62
C GLY A 143 28.49 21.37 13.38
N TYR A 144 27.99 21.07 12.18
CA TYR A 144 28.38 21.70 10.91
C TYR A 144 27.18 22.35 10.20
N GLU A 145 26.06 22.56 10.90
CA GLU A 145 24.76 22.89 10.30
C GLU A 145 24.82 24.15 9.43
N GLN A 146 25.43 25.23 9.93
CA GLN A 146 25.56 26.47 9.16
C GLN A 146 26.44 26.29 7.91
N GLN A 147 27.58 25.62 8.06
CA GLN A 147 28.52 25.40 6.97
C GLN A 147 27.89 24.55 5.85
N ASP A 148 27.22 23.46 6.23
CA ASP A 148 26.57 22.57 5.27
C ASP A 148 25.34 23.24 4.63
N ALA A 149 24.55 24.02 5.38
CA ALA A 149 23.44 24.78 4.82
C ALA A 149 23.93 25.82 3.78
N ASP A 150 25.00 26.55 4.07
CA ASP A 150 25.60 27.51 3.13
C ASP A 150 26.11 26.80 1.87
N LEU A 151 26.73 25.61 2.04
CA LEU A 151 27.18 24.77 0.93
C LEU A 151 26.01 24.32 0.05
N PHE A 152 24.94 23.81 0.64
CA PHE A 152 23.73 23.38 -0.09
C PHE A 152 23.07 24.55 -0.82
N ALA A 153 23.00 25.72 -0.19
CA ALA A 153 22.51 26.93 -0.84
C ALA A 153 23.39 27.33 -2.03
N SER A 154 24.72 27.20 -1.91
CA SER A 154 25.67 27.48 -2.99
C SER A 154 25.53 26.52 -4.18
N TYR A 155 25.12 25.28 -3.93
CA TYR A 155 24.81 24.29 -4.97
C TYR A 155 23.44 24.52 -5.63
N GLY A 156 22.59 25.37 -5.06
CA GLY A 156 21.22 25.60 -5.55
C GLY A 156 20.22 24.53 -5.08
N VAL A 157 20.46 23.88 -3.95
CA VAL A 157 19.53 22.88 -3.39
C VAL A 157 18.17 23.52 -3.04
N ASP A 158 17.07 22.84 -3.33
CA ASP A 158 15.69 23.28 -3.05
C ASP A 158 14.97 22.41 -2.00
N TYR A 159 15.57 21.28 -1.63
CA TYR A 159 15.02 20.29 -0.71
C TYR A 159 16.14 19.63 0.10
N LEU A 160 15.97 19.49 1.40
CA LEU A 160 16.86 18.73 2.29
C LEU A 160 16.08 17.61 2.99
N LYS A 161 16.44 16.35 2.75
CA LYS A 161 16.13 15.22 3.64
C LYS A 161 17.19 15.18 4.74
N TYR A 162 16.78 15.20 6.00
CA TYR A 162 17.70 15.27 7.14
C TYR A 162 17.43 14.14 8.12
N ASP A 163 18.34 13.17 8.14
CA ASP A 163 18.22 11.90 8.86
C ASP A 163 18.54 11.99 10.36
N ASN A 164 18.47 10.88 11.09
CA ASN A 164 18.62 10.81 12.54
C ASN A 164 19.74 9.86 13.03
N CYS A 165 20.42 9.14 12.13
CA CYS A 165 21.53 8.25 12.49
C CYS A 165 22.71 8.99 13.12
N ASN A 166 23.44 8.32 14.02
CA ASN A 166 24.64 8.83 14.69
C ASN A 166 24.45 10.16 15.43
N ASN A 167 23.26 10.38 16.00
CA ASN A 167 22.85 11.63 16.68
C ASN A 167 23.54 11.93 18.03
N GLN A 168 24.42 11.03 18.50
CA GLN A 168 25.18 11.17 19.75
C GLN A 168 24.32 11.31 21.02
N GLY A 169 23.04 10.93 20.98
CA GLY A 169 22.09 11.11 22.08
C GLY A 169 21.70 12.56 22.33
N VAL A 170 22.01 13.48 21.40
CA VAL A 170 21.57 14.87 21.49
C VAL A 170 20.08 14.95 21.18
N ASP A 171 19.36 15.80 21.93
CA ASP A 171 17.92 15.99 21.79
C ASP A 171 17.50 16.27 20.35
N ALA A 172 16.44 15.60 19.88
CA ALA A 172 15.96 15.71 18.51
C ALA A 172 15.53 17.14 18.17
N LYS A 173 14.74 17.79 19.03
CA LYS A 173 14.26 19.15 18.76
C LYS A 173 15.44 20.11 18.60
N GLN A 174 16.44 20.01 19.48
CA GLN A 174 17.65 20.82 19.41
C GLN A 174 18.38 20.65 18.07
N ARG A 175 18.63 19.42 17.64
CA ARG A 175 19.35 19.14 16.38
C ARG A 175 18.58 19.63 15.15
N TYR A 176 17.28 19.31 15.07
CA TYR A 176 16.47 19.70 13.94
C TYR A 176 16.25 21.22 13.87
N ILE A 177 16.15 21.91 15.00
CA ILE A 177 16.10 23.38 15.08
C ILE A 177 17.42 24.02 14.60
N ALA A 178 18.57 23.44 14.97
CA ALA A 178 19.87 23.98 14.56
C ALA A 178 20.00 24.04 13.02
N MET A 179 19.62 22.96 12.34
CA MET A 179 19.61 22.93 10.88
C MET A 179 18.51 23.81 10.26
N ARG A 180 17.31 23.90 10.85
CA ARG A 180 16.29 24.88 10.41
C ARG A 180 16.85 26.30 10.39
N ASP A 181 17.46 26.72 11.49
CA ASP A 181 17.99 28.07 11.65
C ASP A 181 19.16 28.32 10.68
N ALA A 182 20.00 27.31 10.44
CA ALA A 182 21.05 27.36 9.46
C ALA A 182 20.51 27.55 8.03
N LEU A 183 19.52 26.74 7.62
CA LEU A 183 18.85 26.85 6.32
C LEU A 183 18.23 28.24 6.13
N ALA A 184 17.52 28.75 7.14
CA ALA A 184 16.90 30.07 7.10
C ALA A 184 17.92 31.20 6.90
N LYS A 185 19.10 31.11 7.53
CA LYS A 185 20.19 32.11 7.42
C LYS A 185 20.82 32.17 6.03
N THR A 186 20.74 31.09 5.24
CA THR A 186 21.24 31.11 3.85
C THR A 186 20.47 32.09 2.96
N GLY A 187 19.23 32.44 3.33
CA GLY A 187 18.32 33.24 2.51
C GLY A 187 17.71 32.49 1.32
N ARG A 188 18.11 31.24 1.06
CA ARG A 188 17.52 30.38 0.03
C ARG A 188 16.35 29.60 0.63
N LYS A 189 15.23 29.52 -0.09
CA LYS A 189 14.09 28.67 0.28
C LYS A 189 14.42 27.20 0.01
N ILE A 190 14.65 26.43 1.06
CA ILE A 190 14.94 25.00 1.00
C ILE A 190 13.85 24.26 1.77
N LEU A 191 13.14 23.36 1.11
CA LEU A 191 12.13 22.52 1.76
C LEU A 191 12.84 21.57 2.71
N TYR A 192 12.46 21.62 3.97
CA TYR A 192 13.09 20.86 5.04
C TYR A 192 12.25 19.64 5.45
N SER A 193 12.78 18.45 5.16
CA SER A 193 12.17 17.14 5.40
C SER A 193 12.87 16.42 6.54
N ILE A 194 12.17 16.29 7.67
CA ILE A 194 12.68 15.67 8.90
C ILE A 194 12.55 14.15 8.79
N CYS A 195 13.64 13.42 9.01
CA CYS A 195 13.68 11.96 8.92
C CYS A 195 14.20 11.35 10.24
N GLU A 196 13.34 11.39 11.27
CA GLU A 196 13.61 10.77 12.59
C GLU A 196 12.69 9.61 12.93
N TRP A 197 12.05 9.05 11.91
CA TRP A 197 11.29 7.80 11.96
C TRP A 197 10.10 7.76 12.94
N GLY A 198 9.68 8.91 13.46
CA GLY A 198 8.60 9.00 14.44
C GLY A 198 9.03 8.76 15.89
N GLU A 199 10.32 8.50 16.15
CA GLU A 199 10.86 8.14 17.46
C GLU A 199 10.51 9.13 18.56
N ASN A 200 10.54 10.44 18.25
CA ASN A 200 10.26 11.49 19.22
C ASN A 200 8.95 12.23 18.92
N LYS A 201 8.01 11.54 18.25
CA LYS A 201 6.67 12.06 17.91
C LYS A 201 6.72 13.43 17.21
N PRO A 202 7.36 13.53 16.03
CA PRO A 202 7.60 14.80 15.34
C PRO A 202 6.30 15.54 15.01
N TRP A 203 5.19 14.83 14.85
CA TRP A 203 3.86 15.44 14.70
C TRP A 203 3.43 16.36 15.86
N GLU A 204 4.06 16.28 17.05
CA GLU A 204 3.79 17.14 18.20
C GLU A 204 4.66 18.42 18.25
N TRP A 205 5.74 18.51 17.47
CA TRP A 205 6.71 19.61 17.61
C TRP A 205 7.36 20.10 16.31
N ALA A 206 7.39 19.29 15.26
CA ALA A 206 8.11 19.59 14.02
C ALA A 206 7.40 20.59 13.11
N ALA A 207 6.14 20.93 13.39
CA ALA A 207 5.34 21.88 12.61
C ALA A 207 5.96 23.28 12.51
N ASP A 208 6.69 23.72 13.54
CA ASP A 208 7.42 25.00 13.57
C ASP A 208 8.90 24.84 13.18
N VAL A 209 9.29 23.64 12.72
CA VAL A 209 10.68 23.28 12.45
C VAL A 209 10.90 22.94 10.98
N GLY A 210 10.13 21.99 10.45
CA GLY A 210 10.22 21.52 9.07
C GLY A 210 8.88 21.56 8.35
N HIS A 211 8.89 21.10 7.11
CA HIS A 211 7.72 21.11 6.23
C HIS A 211 7.03 19.75 6.14
N MET A 212 7.76 18.70 6.51
CA MET A 212 7.28 17.33 6.59
C MET A 212 8.17 16.54 7.54
N TRP A 213 7.64 15.46 8.09
CA TRP A 213 8.37 14.58 9.00
C TRP A 213 7.97 13.12 8.80
N ARG A 214 8.98 12.25 8.73
CA ARG A 214 8.79 10.79 8.73
C ARG A 214 8.07 10.38 10.01
N THR A 215 6.99 9.62 9.87
CA THR A 215 6.17 9.16 11.01
C THR A 215 6.49 7.74 11.46
N THR A 216 7.27 7.01 10.67
CA THR A 216 7.60 5.59 10.88
C THR A 216 9.03 5.29 10.42
N TYR A 217 9.52 4.09 10.74
CA TYR A 217 10.66 3.46 10.08
C TYR A 217 10.46 3.32 8.56
N ASP A 218 11.53 2.91 7.89
CA ASP A 218 11.60 2.81 6.43
C ASP A 218 10.60 1.80 5.88
N ILE A 219 9.95 2.18 4.78
CA ILE A 219 9.15 1.27 3.99
C ILE A 219 10.06 0.26 3.27
N SER A 220 9.49 -0.92 3.02
CA SER A 220 10.05 -1.90 2.10
C SER A 220 9.01 -2.26 1.05
N ASP A 221 9.47 -2.72 -0.10
CA ASP A 221 8.61 -3.12 -1.22
C ASP A 221 7.90 -4.45 -0.95
N SER A 222 7.03 -4.44 0.06
CA SER A 222 6.16 -5.53 0.47
C SER A 222 4.84 -4.95 0.98
N TYR A 223 3.75 -5.69 0.74
CA TYR A 223 2.42 -5.23 1.14
C TYR A 223 2.27 -5.10 2.66
N SER A 224 2.88 -6.00 3.43
CA SER A 224 2.85 -5.98 4.89
C SER A 224 3.51 -4.72 5.47
N SER A 225 4.68 -4.35 4.96
CA SER A 225 5.39 -3.13 5.34
C SER A 225 4.57 -1.89 5.00
N MET A 226 4.10 -1.80 3.75
CA MET A 226 3.25 -0.70 3.28
C MET A 226 2.00 -0.53 4.15
N LEU A 227 1.29 -1.62 4.46
CA LEU A 227 0.09 -1.59 5.30
C LEU A 227 0.41 -1.19 6.75
N GLY A 228 1.49 -1.72 7.33
CA GLY A 228 1.92 -1.38 8.69
C GLY A 228 2.26 0.10 8.85
N ILE A 229 2.91 0.69 7.84
CA ILE A 229 3.24 2.12 7.81
C ILE A 229 1.99 2.98 7.60
N ALA A 230 1.13 2.62 6.63
CA ALA A 230 -0.12 3.33 6.38
C ALA A 230 -1.00 3.37 7.64
N LYS A 231 -1.06 2.27 8.40
CA LYS A 231 -1.81 2.14 9.66
C LYS A 231 -1.34 3.10 10.75
N GLN A 232 -0.03 3.27 10.89
CA GLN A 232 0.53 4.21 11.86
C GLN A 232 0.24 5.65 11.42
N ASN A 233 0.47 5.95 10.14
CA ASN A 233 0.32 7.30 9.61
C ASN A 233 -1.13 7.80 9.60
N TRP A 234 -2.11 6.95 9.29
CA TRP A 234 -3.51 7.39 9.21
C TRP A 234 -4.09 7.82 10.57
N ALA A 235 -3.44 7.44 11.67
CA ALA A 235 -3.84 7.83 13.03
C ALA A 235 -3.43 9.28 13.36
N LEU A 236 -2.52 9.85 12.56
CA LEU A 236 -1.90 11.16 12.78
C LEU A 236 -2.54 12.27 11.94
N ALA A 237 -3.70 12.02 11.34
CA ALA A 237 -4.36 12.91 10.39
C ALA A 237 -4.56 14.36 10.88
N GLU A 238 -4.69 14.57 12.19
CA GLU A 238 -4.93 15.89 12.79
C GLU A 238 -3.69 16.78 12.83
N HIS A 239 -2.51 16.21 12.60
CA HIS A 239 -1.22 16.91 12.62
C HIS A 239 -0.78 17.42 11.23
N ALA A 240 -1.36 16.88 10.16
CA ALA A 240 -1.05 17.29 8.79
C ALA A 240 -1.88 18.50 8.35
N GLY A 241 -1.29 19.34 7.51
CA GLY A 241 -1.91 20.53 6.94
C GLY A 241 -0.97 21.26 5.98
N PRO A 242 -1.45 22.32 5.30
CA PRO A 242 -0.60 23.17 4.48
C PRO A 242 0.68 23.57 5.23
N GLY A 243 1.83 23.35 4.58
CA GLY A 243 3.16 23.63 5.12
C GLY A 243 3.71 22.60 6.10
N ARG A 244 2.97 21.53 6.43
CA ARG A 244 3.36 20.56 7.45
C ARG A 244 2.73 19.17 7.22
N TRP A 245 3.50 18.20 6.76
CA TRP A 245 2.96 16.91 6.33
C TRP A 245 3.51 15.74 7.12
N ASN A 246 2.63 14.81 7.49
CA ASN A 246 3.06 13.50 7.92
C ASN A 246 3.62 12.74 6.70
N ASP A 247 4.81 12.16 6.85
CA ASP A 247 5.50 11.42 5.81
C ASP A 247 5.53 9.92 6.15
N PRO A 248 4.64 9.11 5.56
CA PRO A 248 4.69 7.65 5.62
C PRO A 248 5.76 7.04 4.71
N ASP A 249 6.81 7.78 4.35
CA ASP A 249 7.91 7.36 3.50
C ASP A 249 7.59 7.28 2.00
N MET A 250 8.62 6.96 1.21
CA MET A 250 8.61 6.97 -0.24
C MET A 250 7.65 5.93 -0.86
N LEU A 251 7.28 6.16 -2.12
CA LEU A 251 6.46 5.25 -2.91
C LEU A 251 7.30 4.08 -3.45
N GLU A 252 6.86 2.86 -3.19
CA GLU A 252 7.47 1.62 -3.74
C GLU A 252 6.93 1.23 -5.13
N VAL A 253 6.02 2.05 -5.68
CA VAL A 253 5.34 1.78 -6.95
C VAL A 253 6.33 1.45 -8.08
N GLY A 254 6.34 0.18 -8.48
CA GLY A 254 7.15 -0.34 -9.59
C GLY A 254 8.49 -0.98 -9.22
N ASN A 255 8.76 -1.23 -7.93
CA ASN A 255 10.02 -1.87 -7.50
C ASN A 255 10.03 -3.41 -7.61
N GLY A 256 8.86 -4.04 -7.75
CA GLY A 256 8.68 -5.45 -8.14
C GLY A 256 8.21 -6.41 -7.03
N GLY A 257 8.22 -5.99 -5.78
CA GLY A 257 7.84 -6.78 -4.59
C GLY A 257 6.35 -6.75 -4.24
N MET A 258 5.55 -5.88 -4.87
CA MET A 258 4.09 -5.89 -4.80
C MET A 258 3.45 -6.06 -6.18
N SER A 259 2.21 -6.54 -6.19
CA SER A 259 1.35 -6.62 -7.38
C SER A 259 0.87 -5.25 -7.83
N GLY A 260 0.41 -5.14 -9.09
CA GLY A 260 -0.20 -3.90 -9.60
C GLY A 260 -1.44 -3.45 -8.81
N ILE A 261 -2.18 -4.38 -8.22
CA ILE A 261 -3.33 -4.09 -7.34
C ILE A 261 -2.86 -3.42 -6.05
N GLU A 262 -1.83 -3.99 -5.41
CA GLU A 262 -1.24 -3.47 -4.19
C GLU A 262 -0.59 -2.11 -4.42
N TYR A 263 0.15 -1.92 -5.52
CA TYR A 263 0.71 -0.61 -5.88
C TYR A 263 -0.35 0.46 -6.12
N ARG A 264 -1.49 0.10 -6.73
CA ARG A 264 -2.62 1.03 -6.88
C ARG A 264 -3.21 1.41 -5.53
N SER A 265 -3.34 0.47 -4.61
CA SER A 265 -3.80 0.72 -3.24
C SER A 265 -2.82 1.57 -2.44
N HIS A 266 -1.52 1.27 -2.52
CA HIS A 266 -0.45 2.06 -1.92
C HIS A 266 -0.50 3.52 -2.40
N PHE A 267 -0.54 3.76 -3.72
CA PHE A 267 -0.63 5.12 -4.25
C PHE A 267 -1.92 5.85 -3.81
N SER A 268 -3.05 5.15 -3.79
CA SER A 268 -4.33 5.71 -3.36
C SER A 268 -4.37 6.04 -1.86
N LEU A 269 -3.73 5.21 -1.03
CA LEU A 269 -3.58 5.42 0.41
C LEU A 269 -2.71 6.65 0.69
N TRP A 270 -1.56 6.79 0.03
CA TRP A 270 -0.70 7.97 0.19
C TRP A 270 -1.45 9.24 -0.24
N ALA A 271 -2.13 9.20 -1.39
CA ALA A 271 -2.88 10.34 -1.89
C ALA A 271 -4.07 10.75 -1.00
N ILE A 272 -4.88 9.78 -0.52
CA ILE A 272 -5.99 10.10 0.39
C ILE A 272 -5.47 10.64 1.73
N MET A 273 -4.28 10.22 2.16
CA MET A 273 -3.64 10.69 3.39
C MET A 273 -2.92 12.05 3.23
N ALA A 274 -2.90 12.66 2.04
CA ALA A 274 -2.09 13.87 1.80
C ALA A 274 -0.60 13.65 2.14
N ALA A 275 -0.07 12.48 1.82
CA ALA A 275 1.33 12.14 2.04
C ALA A 275 2.21 12.72 0.92
N PRO A 276 3.49 13.03 1.19
CA PRO A 276 4.46 13.28 0.14
C PRO A 276 4.46 12.14 -0.90
N LEU A 277 4.38 12.48 -2.18
CA LEU A 277 4.43 11.50 -3.28
C LEU A 277 5.82 11.47 -3.88
N LEU A 278 6.77 10.86 -3.16
CA LEU A 278 8.15 10.70 -3.59
C LEU A 278 8.33 9.32 -4.23
N ILE A 279 8.54 9.28 -5.55
CA ILE A 279 8.79 8.05 -6.31
C ILE A 279 10.12 7.43 -5.83
N GLY A 280 10.09 6.18 -5.37
CA GLY A 280 11.27 5.41 -4.96
C GLY A 280 11.82 4.47 -6.03
N SER A 281 11.14 4.29 -7.16
CA SER A 281 11.51 3.32 -8.20
C SER A 281 12.42 3.87 -9.31
N ASP A 282 13.26 3.01 -9.88
CA ASP A 282 14.12 3.38 -11.02
C ASP A 282 13.28 3.52 -12.29
N LEU A 283 12.81 4.75 -12.56
CA LEU A 283 11.94 5.06 -13.69
C LEU A 283 12.56 4.73 -15.07
N ARG A 284 13.87 4.52 -15.17
CA ARG A 284 14.52 4.08 -16.41
C ARG A 284 14.15 2.65 -16.77
N LYS A 285 13.65 1.88 -15.80
CA LYS A 285 13.22 0.48 -15.92
C LYS A 285 11.71 0.30 -15.68
N ALA A 286 10.98 1.37 -15.39
CA ALA A 286 9.56 1.33 -15.07
C ALA A 286 8.70 0.82 -16.25
N THR A 287 7.67 0.05 -15.93
CA THR A 287 6.72 -0.50 -16.91
C THR A 287 5.64 0.55 -17.28
N PRO A 288 4.88 0.35 -18.37
CA PRO A 288 3.73 1.20 -18.67
C PRO A 288 2.72 1.25 -17.52
N GLU A 289 2.47 0.13 -16.84
CA GLU A 289 1.58 0.06 -15.68
C GLU A 289 2.06 0.94 -14.51
N THR A 290 3.36 0.95 -14.22
CA THR A 290 3.96 1.87 -13.23
C THR A 290 3.64 3.33 -13.58
N PHE A 291 3.80 3.71 -14.86
CA PHE A 291 3.49 5.07 -15.30
C PHE A 291 1.99 5.37 -15.29
N GLU A 292 1.10 4.39 -15.50
CA GLU A 292 -0.35 4.58 -15.37
C GLU A 292 -0.75 4.93 -13.95
N ILE A 293 -0.13 4.30 -12.95
CA ILE A 293 -0.34 4.60 -11.52
C ILE A 293 0.20 6.00 -11.21
N LEU A 294 1.48 6.24 -11.50
CA LEU A 294 2.16 7.49 -11.15
C LEU A 294 1.61 8.72 -11.91
N ASN A 295 1.06 8.56 -13.11
CA ASN A 295 0.48 9.69 -13.86
C ASN A 295 -1.02 9.90 -13.62
N ASN A 296 -1.67 9.20 -12.67
CA ASN A 296 -3.10 9.40 -12.45
C ASN A 296 -3.40 10.77 -11.80
N ARG A 297 -3.60 11.78 -12.66
CA ARG A 297 -3.88 13.17 -12.27
C ARG A 297 -5.14 13.35 -11.43
N GLU A 298 -6.12 12.45 -11.51
CA GLU A 298 -7.33 12.53 -10.69
C GLU A 298 -7.07 12.11 -9.24
N VAL A 299 -6.22 11.09 -9.03
CA VAL A 299 -5.77 10.67 -7.70
C VAL A 299 -4.78 11.68 -7.12
N ILE A 300 -3.84 12.19 -7.92
CA ILE A 300 -2.94 13.28 -7.53
C ILE A 300 -3.73 14.53 -7.13
N ALA A 301 -4.82 14.87 -7.84
CA ALA A 301 -5.64 16.02 -7.46
C ALA A 301 -6.32 15.86 -6.10
N VAL A 302 -6.54 14.62 -5.62
CA VAL A 302 -6.99 14.38 -4.25
C VAL A 302 -5.85 14.66 -3.28
N ASP A 303 -4.65 14.17 -3.54
CA ASP A 303 -3.46 14.44 -2.73
C ASP A 303 -3.20 15.95 -2.58
N GLN A 304 -3.13 16.62 -3.73
CA GLN A 304 -2.82 18.04 -3.91
C GLN A 304 -4.01 18.98 -3.67
N ASP A 305 -5.11 18.51 -3.08
CA ASP A 305 -6.24 19.39 -2.79
C ASP A 305 -5.82 20.51 -1.81
N PRO A 306 -6.05 21.78 -2.15
CA PRO A 306 -5.53 22.91 -1.38
C PRO A 306 -6.28 23.17 -0.06
N LEU A 307 -7.29 22.38 0.30
CA LEU A 307 -7.77 22.34 1.69
C LEU A 307 -6.71 21.73 2.61
N GLY A 308 -5.85 20.86 2.05
CA GLY A 308 -4.69 20.29 2.74
C GLY A 308 -5.05 19.42 3.93
N VAL A 309 -6.22 18.79 3.93
CA VAL A 309 -6.64 17.88 5.00
C VAL A 309 -6.19 16.46 4.67
N GLN A 310 -5.49 15.80 5.59
CA GLN A 310 -5.24 14.36 5.51
C GLN A 310 -6.56 13.60 5.69
N GLY A 311 -6.87 12.70 4.76
CA GLY A 311 -7.99 11.78 4.88
C GLY A 311 -7.73 10.72 5.95
N LYS A 312 -8.82 10.26 6.58
CA LYS A 312 -8.77 9.24 7.65
C LYS A 312 -9.89 8.23 7.51
N PRO A 313 -9.74 7.01 8.07
CA PRO A 313 -10.81 6.02 8.03
C PRO A 313 -11.98 6.48 8.91
N ILE A 314 -13.20 6.44 8.37
CA ILE A 314 -14.45 6.64 9.12
C ILE A 314 -15.09 5.31 9.52
N LYS A 315 -14.66 4.22 8.90
CA LYS A 315 -15.04 2.84 9.20
C LYS A 315 -13.84 1.94 8.99
N SER A 316 -13.62 1.03 9.93
CA SER A 316 -12.61 -0.02 9.87
C SER A 316 -13.17 -1.25 10.57
N ALA A 317 -13.43 -2.33 9.85
CA ALA A 317 -13.93 -3.57 10.42
C ALA A 317 -13.48 -4.76 9.56
N ASN A 318 -12.93 -5.81 10.20
CA ASN A 318 -12.50 -7.04 9.53
C ASN A 318 -11.56 -6.79 8.33
N GLY A 319 -10.67 -5.80 8.45
CA GLY A 319 -9.76 -5.42 7.37
C GLY A 319 -10.38 -4.66 6.21
N LEU A 320 -11.63 -4.21 6.34
CA LEU A 320 -12.31 -3.39 5.34
C LEU A 320 -12.41 -1.95 5.84
N HIS A 321 -11.91 -1.01 5.04
CA HIS A 321 -11.76 0.38 5.42
C HIS A 321 -12.49 1.32 4.48
N VAL A 322 -13.05 2.39 5.04
CA VAL A 322 -13.62 3.52 4.30
C VAL A 322 -12.92 4.79 4.74
N PHE A 323 -12.08 5.36 3.88
CA PHE A 323 -11.46 6.67 4.12
C PHE A 323 -12.31 7.78 3.51
N VAL A 324 -12.27 8.94 4.17
CA VAL A 324 -12.86 10.17 3.65
C VAL A 324 -11.85 11.29 3.78
N LYS A 325 -11.66 12.04 2.69
CA LYS A 325 -10.95 13.32 2.67
C LYS A 325 -11.91 14.41 2.18
N PRO A 326 -12.22 15.44 3.00
CA PRO A 326 -12.92 16.61 2.51
C PRO A 326 -12.04 17.36 1.50
N LEU A 327 -12.65 17.86 0.43
CA LEU A 327 -11.96 18.66 -0.58
C LEU A 327 -12.41 20.12 -0.48
N ARG A 328 -11.56 21.05 -0.92
CA ARG A 328 -11.78 22.50 -0.74
C ARG A 328 -13.10 22.99 -1.32
N ASN A 329 -13.55 22.39 -2.41
CA ASN A 329 -14.80 22.79 -3.08
C ASN A 329 -16.07 22.19 -2.45
N GLY A 330 -15.95 21.44 -1.35
CA GLY A 330 -17.06 20.80 -0.65
C GLY A 330 -17.31 19.34 -1.04
N ASP A 331 -16.62 18.84 -2.07
CA ASP A 331 -16.66 17.42 -2.44
C ASP A 331 -16.00 16.54 -1.38
N LYS A 332 -16.22 15.23 -1.48
CA LYS A 332 -15.52 14.22 -0.68
C LYS A 332 -14.75 13.29 -1.60
N ALA A 333 -13.47 13.08 -1.33
CA ALA A 333 -12.78 11.90 -1.82
C ALA A 333 -13.04 10.74 -0.86
N VAL A 334 -13.31 9.56 -1.42
CA VAL A 334 -13.65 8.33 -0.69
C VAL A 334 -12.74 7.22 -1.19
N LEU A 335 -12.05 6.53 -0.29
CA LEU A 335 -11.30 5.32 -0.61
C LEU A 335 -11.95 4.13 0.10
N LEU A 336 -12.37 3.13 -0.68
CA LEU A 336 -12.78 1.83 -0.18
C LEU A 336 -11.57 0.91 -0.30
N PHE A 337 -11.00 0.49 0.82
CA PHE A 337 -9.76 -0.28 0.86
C PHE A 337 -9.99 -1.63 1.53
N ASN A 338 -9.59 -2.69 0.85
CA ASN A 338 -9.65 -4.07 1.34
C ASN A 338 -8.25 -4.50 1.74
N GLU A 339 -7.98 -4.56 3.03
CA GLU A 339 -6.67 -4.99 3.51
C GLU A 339 -6.50 -6.51 3.50
N GLY A 340 -7.60 -7.26 3.39
CA GLY A 340 -7.63 -8.71 3.59
C GLY A 340 -7.42 -9.53 2.32
N GLU A 341 -7.40 -10.85 2.52
CA GLU A 341 -7.07 -11.89 1.53
C GLU A 341 -8.24 -12.32 0.64
N GLN A 342 -9.44 -11.78 0.89
CA GLN A 342 -10.66 -12.14 0.17
C GLN A 342 -11.27 -10.90 -0.46
N GLN A 343 -11.72 -11.05 -1.71
CA GLN A 343 -12.56 -10.04 -2.35
C GLN A 343 -13.77 -9.76 -1.45
N SER A 344 -14.04 -8.48 -1.23
CA SER A 344 -15.14 -8.06 -0.36
C SER A 344 -15.87 -6.86 -0.95
N ARG A 345 -17.19 -6.83 -0.78
CA ARG A 345 -17.97 -5.63 -1.09
C ARG A 345 -17.86 -4.64 0.06
N ILE A 346 -17.34 -3.46 -0.21
CA ILE A 346 -17.23 -2.37 0.75
C ILE A 346 -18.25 -1.29 0.36
N SER A 347 -18.92 -0.69 1.35
CA SER A 347 -19.89 0.37 1.09
C SER A 347 -19.93 1.44 2.17
N THR A 348 -20.35 2.64 1.75
CA THR A 348 -20.67 3.79 2.59
C THR A 348 -21.80 4.57 1.93
N SER A 349 -22.21 5.67 2.55
CA SER A 349 -23.25 6.55 2.02
C SER A 349 -22.83 8.01 2.01
N ALA A 350 -23.47 8.81 1.16
CA ALA A 350 -23.31 10.26 1.10
C ALA A 350 -23.50 10.91 2.48
N ALA A 351 -24.44 10.41 3.29
CA ALA A 351 -24.66 10.89 4.65
C ALA A 351 -23.48 10.55 5.58
N GLU A 352 -22.97 9.32 5.54
CA GLU A 352 -21.86 8.88 6.39
C GLU A 352 -20.54 9.57 6.07
N ILE A 353 -20.31 9.94 4.79
CA ILE A 353 -19.14 10.73 4.39
C ILE A 353 -19.33 12.23 4.62
N GLY A 354 -20.46 12.65 5.21
CA GLY A 354 -20.73 14.03 5.61
C GLY A 354 -21.14 14.97 4.47
N LEU A 355 -21.73 14.46 3.39
CA LEU A 355 -22.38 15.32 2.38
C LEU A 355 -23.80 15.73 2.83
N PRO A 356 -24.24 16.96 2.53
CA PRO A 356 -25.63 17.37 2.75
C PRO A 356 -26.61 16.52 1.96
N ARG A 357 -27.84 16.40 2.46
CA ARG A 357 -28.91 15.69 1.77
C ARG A 357 -29.23 16.34 0.42
N ALA A 358 -29.14 15.57 -0.65
CA ALA A 358 -29.49 15.97 -2.02
C ALA A 358 -30.47 14.98 -2.69
N ALA A 359 -31.00 15.37 -3.86
CA ALA A 359 -31.86 14.51 -4.67
C ALA A 359 -31.10 13.35 -5.36
N GLY A 360 -29.79 13.54 -5.56
CA GLY A 360 -28.84 12.59 -6.12
C GLY A 360 -27.43 13.18 -6.04
N TYR A 361 -26.43 12.32 -6.21
CA TYR A 361 -25.01 12.71 -6.15
C TYR A 361 -24.30 12.21 -7.40
N LYS A 362 -23.26 12.93 -7.82
CA LYS A 362 -22.30 12.45 -8.81
C LYS A 362 -21.21 11.66 -8.09
N VAL A 363 -20.87 10.49 -8.63
CA VAL A 363 -19.73 9.66 -8.23
C VAL A 363 -18.79 9.57 -9.43
N ARG A 364 -17.56 10.06 -9.25
CA ARG A 364 -16.47 9.93 -10.21
C ARG A 364 -15.55 8.81 -9.72
N ASP A 365 -15.39 7.75 -10.49
CA ASP A 365 -14.31 6.78 -10.25
C ASP A 365 -12.99 7.35 -10.79
N LEU A 366 -11.99 7.50 -9.91
CA LEU A 366 -10.73 8.16 -10.24
C LEU A 366 -9.75 7.26 -10.99
N TRP A 367 -9.94 5.95 -10.94
CA TRP A 367 -9.13 4.97 -11.67
C TRP A 367 -9.76 4.62 -13.01
N GLU A 368 -11.07 4.37 -13.04
CA GLU A 368 -11.80 4.08 -14.29
C GLU A 368 -12.11 5.33 -15.11
N ARG A 369 -12.03 6.51 -14.49
CA ARG A 369 -12.33 7.80 -15.14
C ARG A 369 -13.76 7.84 -15.68
N THR A 370 -14.71 7.34 -14.90
CA THR A 370 -16.14 7.30 -15.24
C THR A 370 -16.98 8.14 -14.28
N ASP A 371 -18.00 8.80 -14.83
CA ASP A 371 -19.01 9.53 -14.04
C ASP A 371 -20.30 8.72 -13.95
N ARG A 372 -20.86 8.61 -12.75
CA ARG A 372 -22.14 7.97 -12.47
C ARG A 372 -22.95 8.78 -11.47
N HIS A 373 -24.23 8.44 -11.31
CA HIS A 373 -25.04 9.02 -10.23
C HIS A 373 -25.63 7.99 -9.28
N THR A 374 -25.75 8.37 -8.01
CA THR A 374 -26.29 7.54 -6.92
C THR A 374 -27.39 8.27 -6.15
N ALA A 375 -28.27 7.50 -5.50
CA ALA A 375 -29.20 8.03 -4.49
C ALA A 375 -28.50 8.35 -3.16
N GLY A 376 -27.28 7.84 -2.98
CA GLY A 376 -26.47 8.07 -1.79
C GLY A 376 -25.50 6.94 -1.49
N GLU A 377 -25.76 5.71 -1.94
CA GLU A 377 -24.85 4.58 -1.75
C GLU A 377 -23.59 4.72 -2.61
N ILE A 378 -22.44 4.49 -1.99
CA ILE A 378 -21.12 4.46 -2.62
C ILE A 378 -20.51 3.12 -2.25
N SER A 379 -20.25 2.28 -3.24
CA SER A 379 -19.83 0.90 -3.00
C SER A 379 -18.94 0.39 -4.12
N ALA A 380 -18.13 -0.60 -3.80
CA ALA A 380 -17.42 -1.38 -4.79
C ALA A 380 -17.18 -2.79 -4.24
N THR A 381 -17.13 -3.75 -5.15
CA THR A 381 -16.52 -5.04 -4.91
C THR A 381 -15.02 -4.86 -5.10
N VAL A 382 -14.24 -5.06 -4.04
CA VAL A 382 -12.82 -4.73 -3.99
C VAL A 382 -12.03 -6.03 -3.86
N PRO A 383 -11.06 -6.33 -4.75
CA PRO A 383 -10.25 -7.55 -4.67
C PRO A 383 -9.38 -7.55 -3.39
N PRO A 384 -8.78 -8.69 -3.03
CA PRO A 384 -7.77 -8.74 -1.98
C PRO A 384 -6.70 -7.67 -2.20
N HIS A 385 -6.32 -6.96 -1.13
CA HIS A 385 -5.33 -5.88 -1.14
C HIS A 385 -5.66 -4.70 -2.07
N GLY A 386 -6.87 -4.69 -2.63
CA GLY A 386 -7.32 -3.72 -3.61
C GLY A 386 -7.96 -2.48 -2.99
N SER A 387 -8.21 -1.51 -3.85
CA SER A 387 -8.95 -0.31 -3.50
C SER A 387 -9.81 0.22 -4.64
N ALA A 388 -10.86 0.96 -4.28
CA ALA A 388 -11.65 1.76 -5.19
C ALA A 388 -11.71 3.20 -4.67
N MET A 389 -11.35 4.17 -5.51
CA MET A 389 -11.24 5.57 -5.11
C MET A 389 -12.21 6.43 -5.91
N PHE A 390 -13.03 7.18 -5.18
CA PHE A 390 -14.10 8.00 -5.75
C PHE A 390 -13.98 9.46 -5.33
N ARG A 391 -14.44 10.36 -6.19
CA ARG A 391 -14.83 11.73 -5.81
C ARG A 391 -16.34 11.86 -5.89
N VAL A 392 -16.96 12.27 -4.78
CA VAL A 392 -18.41 12.37 -4.64
C VAL A 392 -18.81 13.83 -4.43
N SER A 393 -19.79 14.29 -5.20
CA SER A 393 -20.22 15.69 -5.22
C SER A 393 -21.74 15.84 -5.36
N MET A 394 -22.26 16.96 -4.88
CA MET A 394 -23.65 17.38 -5.13
C MET A 394 -23.75 18.14 -6.45
N ASP A 395 -23.57 17.46 -7.59
CA ASP A 395 -23.77 18.09 -8.90
C ASP A 395 -25.29 18.23 -9.19
N PRO A 396 -25.84 19.44 -9.39
CA PRO A 396 -27.25 19.63 -9.76
C PRO A 396 -27.64 18.89 -11.05
N ARG A 397 -26.67 18.56 -11.90
CA ARG A 397 -26.85 17.81 -13.15
C ARG A 397 -26.67 16.30 -12.96
N TRP A 398 -26.74 15.78 -11.73
CA TRP A 398 -26.52 14.37 -11.44
C TRP A 398 -27.30 13.42 -12.36
N ALA A 399 -28.52 13.79 -12.78
CA ALA A 399 -29.37 12.98 -13.65
C ALA A 399 -28.87 12.86 -15.11
N ALA A 400 -27.86 13.64 -15.52
CA ALA A 400 -27.24 13.55 -16.83
C ALA A 400 -26.20 12.41 -16.92
N TYR A 401 -25.72 11.90 -15.78
CA TYR A 401 -24.80 10.78 -15.74
C TYR A 401 -25.57 9.44 -15.81
N PRO A 402 -24.95 8.34 -16.23
CA PRO A 402 -25.55 7.01 -16.12
C PRO A 402 -25.71 6.56 -14.66
N SER A 403 -26.70 5.71 -14.40
CA SER A 403 -26.91 5.11 -13.07
C SER A 403 -25.65 4.43 -12.55
N PHE A 404 -25.35 4.58 -11.26
CA PHE A 404 -24.25 3.87 -10.63
C PHE A 404 -24.54 2.37 -10.55
N VAL A 405 -24.10 1.64 -11.56
CA VAL A 405 -24.21 0.19 -11.62
C VAL A 405 -22.87 -0.43 -11.26
N GLU A 406 -22.89 -1.30 -10.26
CA GLU A 406 -21.75 -2.08 -9.80
C GLU A 406 -21.79 -3.46 -10.48
N ALA A 407 -20.64 -3.95 -10.94
CA ALA A 407 -20.49 -5.30 -11.43
C ALA A 407 -19.56 -6.09 -10.50
N SER A 408 -19.82 -7.39 -10.35
CA SER A 408 -18.94 -8.29 -9.62
C SER A 408 -18.88 -9.66 -10.28
N VAL A 409 -17.77 -10.34 -10.06
CA VAL A 409 -17.54 -11.73 -10.45
C VAL A 409 -17.11 -12.49 -9.21
N ASP A 410 -17.67 -13.67 -9.02
CA ASP A 410 -17.37 -14.56 -7.92
C ASP A 410 -17.29 -16.01 -8.43
N THR A 411 -16.45 -16.82 -7.80
CA THR A 411 -16.33 -18.25 -8.05
C THR A 411 -16.13 -18.95 -6.72
N ALA A 412 -16.69 -20.16 -6.60
CA ALA A 412 -16.48 -20.96 -5.40
C ALA A 412 -14.98 -21.21 -5.18
N THR A 413 -14.50 -20.89 -3.99
CA THR A 413 -13.15 -21.24 -3.54
C THR A 413 -13.19 -22.56 -2.78
N VAL A 414 -12.05 -23.26 -2.74
CA VAL A 414 -11.93 -24.56 -2.07
C VAL A 414 -12.20 -24.43 -0.56
N TYR A 415 -11.78 -23.32 0.02
CA TYR A 415 -12.11 -22.90 1.38
C TYR A 415 -12.09 -21.36 1.47
N PRO A 416 -12.62 -20.74 2.53
CA PRO A 416 -12.58 -19.28 2.70
C PRO A 416 -11.15 -18.73 2.68
N GLY A 417 -10.81 -17.89 1.71
CA GLY A 417 -9.46 -17.31 1.56
C GLY A 417 -8.51 -18.11 0.67
N ALA A 418 -8.98 -19.20 0.06
CA ALA A 418 -8.24 -19.86 -1.01
C ALA A 418 -8.26 -19.03 -2.29
N LEU A 419 -7.23 -19.17 -3.12
CA LEU A 419 -7.23 -18.56 -4.45
C LEU A 419 -8.39 -19.12 -5.29
N PRO A 420 -9.07 -18.29 -6.10
CA PRO A 420 -10.09 -18.75 -7.02
C PRO A 420 -9.48 -19.59 -8.15
N LEU A 421 -9.70 -20.91 -8.12
CA LEU A 421 -9.09 -21.85 -9.07
C LEU A 421 -9.97 -22.15 -10.28
N VAL A 422 -9.33 -22.24 -11.45
CA VAL A 422 -9.92 -22.84 -12.66
C VAL A 422 -9.10 -24.06 -13.05
N ARG A 423 -9.66 -25.25 -12.86
CA ARG A 423 -8.97 -26.51 -13.17
C ARG A 423 -9.00 -26.78 -14.68
N PRO A 424 -7.84 -27.01 -15.33
CA PRO A 424 -7.80 -27.34 -16.76
C PRO A 424 -8.71 -28.51 -17.11
N GLY A 425 -9.48 -28.37 -18.20
CA GLY A 425 -10.37 -29.41 -18.72
C GLY A 425 -11.65 -29.65 -17.91
N HIS A 426 -11.82 -28.99 -16.77
CA HIS A 426 -13.00 -29.10 -15.91
C HIS A 426 -13.91 -27.88 -16.07
N ASP A 427 -15.18 -28.09 -15.77
CA ASP A 427 -16.17 -27.03 -15.74
C ASP A 427 -16.10 -26.29 -14.39
N THR A 428 -15.93 -24.98 -14.44
CA THR A 428 -15.95 -24.08 -13.26
C THR A 428 -17.21 -23.23 -13.31
N THR A 429 -17.97 -23.22 -12.21
CA THR A 429 -19.15 -22.34 -12.08
C THR A 429 -18.71 -20.96 -11.60
N VAL A 430 -18.99 -19.94 -12.41
CA VAL A 430 -18.73 -18.54 -12.11
C VAL A 430 -20.06 -17.82 -11.99
N THR A 431 -20.22 -16.97 -10.98
CA THR A 431 -21.41 -16.13 -10.81
C THR A 431 -21.03 -14.67 -11.01
N THR A 432 -21.77 -13.96 -11.84
CA THR A 432 -21.65 -12.50 -11.96
C THR A 432 -22.88 -11.84 -11.37
N ALA A 433 -22.71 -10.67 -10.76
CA ALA A 433 -23.82 -9.82 -10.38
C ALA A 433 -23.67 -8.42 -10.99
N VAL A 434 -24.79 -7.84 -11.40
CA VAL A 434 -24.90 -6.45 -11.84
C VAL A 434 -25.95 -5.78 -10.99
N ALA A 435 -25.55 -4.84 -10.12
CA ALA A 435 -26.42 -4.20 -9.14
C ALA A 435 -26.56 -2.70 -9.44
N ASN A 436 -27.80 -2.18 -9.43
CA ASN A 436 -28.03 -0.76 -9.64
C ASN A 436 -28.13 0.00 -8.31
N ASN A 437 -27.06 0.71 -7.96
CA ASN A 437 -26.99 1.60 -6.79
C ASN A 437 -27.34 3.06 -7.19
N GLY A 438 -27.66 3.28 -8.46
CA GLY A 438 -28.07 4.56 -9.01
C GLY A 438 -29.46 5.00 -8.56
N ARG A 439 -29.71 6.31 -8.60
CA ARG A 439 -31.03 6.89 -8.26
C ARG A 439 -32.12 6.53 -9.28
N LEU A 440 -31.74 6.32 -10.53
CA LEU A 440 -32.63 6.05 -11.65
C LEU A 440 -32.49 4.58 -12.07
N PRO A 441 -33.53 3.97 -12.63
CA PRO A 441 -33.42 2.62 -13.19
C PRO A 441 -32.38 2.57 -14.31
N ALA A 442 -31.57 1.51 -14.34
CA ALA A 442 -30.83 1.11 -15.52
C ALA A 442 -31.77 0.29 -16.42
N VAL A 443 -31.81 0.58 -17.73
CA VAL A 443 -32.67 -0.13 -18.68
C VAL A 443 -31.85 -0.84 -19.75
N GLN A 444 -32.39 -1.91 -20.32
CA GLN A 444 -31.67 -2.78 -21.28
C GLN A 444 -30.29 -3.19 -20.73
N VAL A 445 -30.30 -3.80 -19.54
CA VAL A 445 -29.08 -4.28 -18.89
C VAL A 445 -28.69 -5.59 -19.52
N ASP A 446 -27.50 -5.65 -20.10
CA ASP A 446 -26.92 -6.84 -20.72
C ASP A 446 -25.55 -7.13 -20.11
N ALA A 447 -25.40 -8.28 -19.47
CA ALA A 447 -24.17 -8.77 -18.88
C ALA A 447 -23.53 -9.84 -19.78
N SER A 448 -22.21 -9.77 -19.90
CA SER A 448 -21.37 -10.75 -20.60
C SER A 448 -20.14 -11.06 -19.75
N LEU A 449 -19.64 -12.29 -19.85
CA LEU A 449 -18.41 -12.72 -19.17
C LEU A 449 -17.34 -13.02 -20.23
N ALA A 450 -16.25 -12.27 -20.20
CA ALA A 450 -15.08 -12.49 -21.02
C ALA A 450 -14.07 -13.37 -20.27
N ALA A 451 -13.46 -14.30 -20.99
CA ALA A 451 -12.42 -15.20 -20.51
C ALA A 451 -11.23 -15.20 -21.49
N PRO A 452 -10.05 -15.72 -21.09
CA PRO A 452 -8.90 -15.81 -21.97
C PRO A 452 -9.19 -16.57 -23.28
N ALA A 453 -8.40 -16.28 -24.31
CA ALA A 453 -8.55 -16.93 -25.61
C ALA A 453 -8.48 -18.47 -25.48
N GLY A 454 -9.41 -19.16 -26.15
CA GLY A 454 -9.51 -20.63 -26.12
C GLY A 454 -10.31 -21.20 -24.95
N TRP A 455 -10.75 -20.38 -24.00
CA TRP A 455 -11.66 -20.80 -22.93
C TRP A 455 -13.10 -20.71 -23.43
N SER A 456 -13.95 -21.64 -23.00
CA SER A 456 -15.39 -21.59 -23.31
C SER A 456 -16.18 -21.01 -22.14
N VAL A 457 -17.16 -20.16 -22.45
CA VAL A 457 -18.03 -19.51 -21.48
C VAL A 457 -19.48 -19.67 -21.93
N GLN A 458 -20.33 -20.23 -21.07
CA GLN A 458 -21.74 -20.45 -21.36
C GLN A 458 -22.61 -19.93 -20.22
N ALA A 459 -23.60 -19.09 -20.53
CA ALA A 459 -24.59 -18.65 -19.56
C ALA A 459 -25.53 -19.81 -19.19
N GLY A 460 -25.64 -20.12 -17.90
CA GLY A 460 -26.58 -21.08 -17.32
C GLY A 460 -27.87 -20.44 -16.80
N SER A 461 -27.96 -19.10 -16.79
CA SER A 461 -29.15 -18.34 -16.40
C SER A 461 -29.26 -17.05 -17.23
N PRO A 462 -30.38 -16.29 -17.15
CA PRO A 462 -30.53 -15.05 -17.88
C PRO A 462 -29.40 -14.07 -17.59
N SER A 463 -28.79 -13.53 -18.65
CA SER A 463 -27.72 -12.53 -18.58
C SER A 463 -28.19 -11.13 -18.97
N SER A 464 -29.50 -10.93 -19.15
CA SER A 464 -30.08 -9.62 -19.48
C SER A 464 -31.37 -9.34 -18.72
N ARG A 465 -31.67 -8.05 -18.57
CA ARG A 465 -32.88 -7.56 -17.90
C ARG A 465 -33.32 -6.21 -18.46
N LEU A 466 -34.60 -6.10 -18.82
CA LEU A 466 -35.14 -4.87 -19.43
C LEU A 466 -35.09 -3.66 -18.49
N VAL A 467 -35.41 -3.84 -17.21
CA VAL A 467 -35.39 -2.78 -16.20
C VAL A 467 -34.79 -3.32 -14.91
N LEU A 468 -33.74 -2.65 -14.43
CA LEU A 468 -33.09 -2.88 -13.15
C LEU A 468 -33.26 -1.63 -12.28
N ARG A 469 -34.21 -1.67 -11.33
CA ARG A 469 -34.49 -0.53 -10.44
C ARG A 469 -33.39 -0.38 -9.39
N THR A 470 -33.33 0.78 -8.73
CA THR A 470 -32.43 1.03 -7.59
C THR A 470 -32.55 -0.07 -6.55
N GLY A 471 -31.41 -0.59 -6.09
CA GLY A 471 -31.31 -1.68 -5.12
C GLY A 471 -31.58 -3.07 -5.68
N GLN A 472 -31.88 -3.22 -6.98
CA GLN A 472 -32.03 -4.52 -7.61
C GLN A 472 -30.71 -4.99 -8.23
N SER A 473 -30.54 -6.32 -8.29
CA SER A 473 -29.44 -6.97 -9.00
C SER A 473 -29.94 -7.95 -10.08
N LEU A 474 -29.10 -8.18 -11.08
CA LEU A 474 -29.16 -9.26 -12.04
C LEU A 474 -28.00 -10.20 -11.74
N SER A 475 -28.30 -11.44 -11.32
CA SER A 475 -27.29 -12.48 -11.12
C SER A 475 -27.30 -13.46 -12.28
N THR A 476 -26.12 -13.76 -12.84
CA THR A 476 -25.94 -14.71 -13.93
C THR A 476 -24.96 -15.80 -13.51
N LYS A 477 -25.35 -17.07 -13.64
CA LYS A 477 -24.45 -18.21 -13.51
C LYS A 477 -23.84 -18.53 -14.87
N TRP A 478 -22.54 -18.77 -14.89
CA TRP A 478 -21.77 -19.11 -16.07
C TRP A 478 -21.01 -20.41 -15.82
N THR A 479 -20.95 -21.25 -16.84
CA THR A 479 -20.00 -22.35 -16.90
C THR A 479 -18.80 -21.89 -17.70
N VAL A 480 -17.64 -21.83 -17.05
CA VAL A 480 -16.35 -21.49 -17.65
C VAL A 480 -15.51 -22.75 -17.71
N LYS A 481 -14.91 -23.04 -18.86
CA LYS A 481 -14.02 -24.19 -19.05
C LYS A 481 -12.74 -23.76 -19.72
N ALA A 482 -11.64 -23.85 -18.97
CA ALA A 482 -10.31 -23.73 -19.51
C ALA A 482 -9.94 -25.00 -20.29
N PRO A 483 -9.24 -24.90 -21.44
CA PRO A 483 -8.78 -26.07 -22.17
C PRO A 483 -7.84 -26.92 -21.30
N ALA A 484 -7.81 -28.24 -21.51
CA ALA A 484 -6.89 -29.12 -20.77
C ALA A 484 -5.40 -28.75 -20.97
N SER A 485 -5.09 -28.05 -22.06
CA SER A 485 -3.76 -27.51 -22.38
C SER A 485 -3.51 -26.10 -21.83
N ALA A 486 -4.42 -25.55 -21.00
CA ALA A 486 -4.22 -24.24 -20.37
C ALA A 486 -2.94 -24.28 -19.53
N LYS A 487 -2.08 -23.28 -19.73
CA LYS A 487 -0.83 -23.18 -18.98
C LYS A 487 -1.12 -22.73 -17.54
N PRO A 488 -0.39 -23.23 -16.54
CA PRO A 488 -0.45 -22.69 -15.19
C PRO A 488 -0.15 -21.19 -15.17
N GLY A 489 -0.83 -20.47 -14.29
CA GLY A 489 -0.65 -19.02 -14.11
C GLY A 489 -1.95 -18.30 -13.74
N SER A 490 -1.84 -16.98 -13.59
CA SER A 490 -2.97 -16.09 -13.31
C SER A 490 -3.64 -15.62 -14.60
N TYR A 491 -4.96 -15.62 -14.59
CA TYR A 491 -5.82 -15.22 -15.70
C TYR A 491 -6.95 -14.32 -15.20
N SER A 492 -7.52 -13.51 -16.09
CA SER A 492 -8.64 -12.65 -15.74
C SER A 492 -9.96 -13.15 -16.31
N LEU A 493 -10.99 -13.20 -15.48
CA LEU A 493 -12.39 -13.33 -15.88
C LEU A 493 -13.07 -11.98 -15.70
N GLN A 494 -13.53 -11.38 -16.79
CA GLN A 494 -14.05 -10.02 -16.79
C GLN A 494 -15.53 -9.99 -17.12
N VAL A 495 -16.36 -9.59 -16.16
CA VAL A 495 -17.74 -9.23 -16.46
C VAL A 495 -17.77 -7.86 -17.11
N ASN A 496 -18.58 -7.72 -18.15
CA ASN A 496 -18.90 -6.47 -18.80
C ASN A 496 -20.42 -6.34 -18.87
N ALA A 497 -20.95 -5.32 -18.21
CA ALA A 497 -22.35 -4.95 -18.26
C ALA A 497 -22.53 -3.67 -19.08
N LYS A 498 -23.49 -3.67 -19.99
CA LYS A 498 -23.95 -2.49 -20.74
C LYS A 498 -25.38 -2.20 -20.35
N TYR A 499 -25.71 -0.92 -20.23
CA TYR A 499 -27.07 -0.48 -19.88
C TYR A 499 -27.32 0.93 -20.39
N GLN A 500 -28.59 1.31 -20.48
CA GLN A 500 -29.03 2.64 -20.89
C GLN A 500 -29.49 3.48 -19.69
N PRO A 501 -29.29 4.81 -19.76
CA PRO A 501 -28.64 5.55 -20.85
C PRO A 501 -27.10 5.49 -20.78
N GLY A 502 -26.46 4.97 -21.84
CA GLY A 502 -25.01 5.08 -22.12
C GLY A 502 -24.04 4.55 -21.05
N GLY A 503 -24.47 3.67 -20.16
CA GLY A 503 -23.69 3.19 -19.03
C GLY A 503 -22.98 1.87 -19.28
N THR A 504 -21.80 1.73 -18.69
CA THR A 504 -21.05 0.48 -18.59
C THR A 504 -20.64 0.23 -17.15
N ALA A 505 -20.48 -1.04 -16.80
CA ALA A 505 -19.86 -1.48 -15.55
C ALA A 505 -19.04 -2.73 -15.84
N SER A 506 -17.83 -2.80 -15.29
CA SER A 506 -16.94 -3.94 -15.50
C SER A 506 -16.25 -4.31 -14.21
N TYR A 507 -15.93 -5.58 -14.07
CA TYR A 507 -15.11 -6.07 -12.98
C TYR A 507 -14.30 -7.27 -13.45
N ALA A 508 -13.04 -7.32 -13.05
CA ALA A 508 -12.10 -8.37 -13.41
C ALA A 508 -11.73 -9.17 -12.15
N LEU A 509 -12.10 -10.44 -12.13
CA LEU A 509 -11.63 -11.39 -11.11
C LEU A 509 -10.37 -12.07 -11.63
N GLN A 510 -9.28 -11.98 -10.86
CA GLN A 510 -8.10 -12.81 -11.08
C GLN A 510 -8.41 -14.24 -10.64
N VAL A 511 -8.15 -15.21 -11.50
CA VAL A 511 -8.27 -16.64 -11.25
C VAL A 511 -6.96 -17.34 -11.56
N VAL A 512 -6.68 -18.43 -10.86
CA VAL A 512 -5.45 -19.19 -11.03
C VAL A 512 -5.74 -20.52 -11.71
N VAL A 513 -5.01 -20.79 -12.78
CA VAL A 513 -4.86 -22.15 -13.30
C VAL A 513 -3.67 -22.75 -12.55
N PRO A 514 -3.89 -23.78 -11.71
CA PRO A 514 -2.84 -24.32 -10.86
C PRO A 514 -1.77 -25.06 -11.67
N GLN A 515 -0.59 -25.22 -11.06
CA GLN A 515 0.43 -26.13 -11.54
C GLN A 515 -0.07 -27.59 -11.49
N PRO A 516 0.51 -28.52 -12.24
CA PRO A 516 0.20 -29.94 -12.11
C PRO A 516 0.41 -30.41 -10.66
N ALA A 517 -0.48 -31.29 -10.20
CA ALA A 517 -0.33 -31.89 -8.87
C ALA A 517 1.03 -32.60 -8.73
N PRO A 518 1.67 -32.53 -7.55
CA PRO A 518 2.88 -33.27 -7.26
C PRO A 518 2.76 -34.78 -7.54
N ARG A 519 3.90 -35.41 -7.79
CA ARG A 519 4.05 -36.88 -7.72
C ARG A 519 4.68 -37.24 -6.37
N THR A 520 4.68 -38.52 -6.02
CA THR A 520 5.35 -39.00 -4.80
C THR A 520 6.82 -38.56 -4.77
N GLY A 521 7.22 -37.85 -3.71
CA GLY A 521 8.55 -37.24 -3.60
C GLY A 521 8.62 -36.17 -2.52
N PHE A 522 9.69 -35.37 -2.54
CA PHE A 522 9.83 -34.21 -1.66
C PHE A 522 8.99 -33.05 -2.18
N LEU A 523 8.27 -32.36 -1.30
CA LEU A 523 7.48 -31.19 -1.71
C LEU A 523 8.38 -30.07 -2.25
N SER A 524 9.61 -29.94 -1.76
CA SER A 524 10.55 -28.91 -2.20
C SER A 524 11.01 -29.06 -3.66
N ASP A 525 10.74 -30.20 -4.31
CA ASP A 525 11.00 -30.42 -5.74
C ASP A 525 9.85 -29.93 -6.65
N PHE A 526 8.73 -29.49 -6.09
CA PHE A 526 7.53 -29.11 -6.82
C PHE A 526 7.19 -27.63 -6.63
N PRO A 527 6.57 -26.98 -7.63
CA PRO A 527 6.12 -25.61 -7.47
C PRO A 527 4.90 -25.56 -6.52
N TRP A 528 4.97 -24.68 -5.52
CA TRP A 528 3.81 -24.30 -4.73
C TRP A 528 2.81 -23.46 -5.55
N LEU A 529 1.57 -23.43 -5.07
CA LEU A 529 0.51 -22.57 -5.59
C LEU A 529 0.68 -21.12 -5.10
N ARG A 530 0.94 -20.94 -3.81
CA ARG A 530 1.28 -19.63 -3.21
C ARG A 530 2.08 -19.82 -1.92
N THR A 531 2.74 -18.75 -1.50
CA THR A 531 3.42 -18.67 -0.20
C THR A 531 3.22 -17.29 0.41
N THR A 532 3.24 -17.25 1.73
CA THR A 532 3.42 -16.05 2.55
C THR A 532 4.46 -16.35 3.61
N ASN A 533 5.17 -15.33 4.08
CA ASN A 533 6.20 -15.51 5.10
C ASN A 533 6.27 -14.28 5.99
N GLY A 534 6.53 -14.46 7.28
CA GLY A 534 6.55 -13.36 8.25
C GLY A 534 7.73 -12.41 8.05
N TRP A 535 8.86 -12.95 7.60
CA TRP A 535 10.09 -12.23 7.28
C TRP A 535 10.83 -12.97 6.17
N GLY A 536 11.40 -12.23 5.20
CA GLY A 536 12.09 -12.82 4.06
C GLY A 536 11.21 -13.73 3.19
N PRO A 537 11.74 -14.30 2.10
CA PRO A 537 11.04 -15.32 1.32
C PRO A 537 11.12 -16.71 1.98
N VAL A 538 10.20 -17.60 1.61
CA VAL A 538 10.35 -19.03 1.93
C VAL A 538 11.50 -19.61 1.12
N GLU A 539 12.42 -20.28 1.79
CA GLU A 539 13.62 -20.87 1.22
C GLU A 539 13.44 -22.35 0.91
N ILE A 540 13.96 -22.79 -0.24
CA ILE A 540 13.89 -24.19 -0.70
C ILE A 540 15.19 -24.90 -0.30
N ASP A 541 15.06 -25.99 0.45
CA ASP A 541 16.16 -26.84 0.92
C ASP A 541 17.24 -26.08 1.76
N LYS A 542 16.84 -24.94 2.32
CA LYS A 542 17.65 -24.03 3.13
C LYS A 542 16.79 -23.40 4.24
N SER A 543 17.41 -22.95 5.33
CA SER A 543 16.78 -22.14 6.38
C SER A 543 16.34 -20.78 5.80
N ASN A 544 15.39 -20.11 6.46
CA ASN A 544 15.08 -18.72 6.12
C ASN A 544 16.22 -17.82 6.61
N HIS A 545 16.81 -16.97 5.76
CA HIS A 545 17.83 -16.01 6.18
C HIS A 545 17.50 -14.63 5.63
N GLU A 546 17.23 -13.66 6.50
CA GLU A 546 17.07 -12.25 6.13
C GLU A 546 16.12 -12.00 4.94
N ALA A 547 16.45 -11.07 4.03
CA ALA A 547 15.50 -10.49 3.08
C ALA A 547 15.62 -11.01 1.63
N GLN A 548 16.69 -11.71 1.25
CA GLN A 548 16.91 -12.15 -0.14
C GLN A 548 16.57 -13.63 -0.31
N GLY A 549 16.35 -14.06 -1.56
CA GLY A 549 16.12 -15.46 -1.89
C GLY A 549 17.43 -16.24 -2.03
N GLY A 550 17.53 -17.41 -1.41
CA GLY A 550 18.63 -18.35 -1.57
C GLY A 550 19.87 -18.09 -0.71
N ASP A 551 19.78 -17.16 0.25
CA ASP A 551 20.83 -16.82 1.21
C ASP A 551 20.83 -17.72 2.46
N GLY A 552 19.77 -18.52 2.63
CA GLY A 552 19.62 -19.51 3.69
C GLY A 552 20.79 -20.49 3.87
N ASN A 553 21.02 -20.87 5.12
CA ASN A 553 21.93 -21.92 5.55
C ASN A 553 21.29 -23.32 5.41
N PRO A 554 22.04 -24.41 5.60
CA PRO A 554 21.42 -25.75 5.64
C PRO A 554 20.41 -25.84 6.80
N ILE A 555 19.24 -26.41 6.53
CA ILE A 555 18.18 -26.65 7.52
C ILE A 555 18.73 -27.49 8.68
N THR A 556 18.66 -26.95 9.89
CA THR A 556 19.18 -27.60 11.10
C THR A 556 18.25 -27.42 12.29
N ILE A 557 17.75 -28.52 12.84
CA ILE A 557 16.89 -28.52 14.04
C ILE A 557 17.60 -29.28 15.16
N GLN A 558 17.96 -28.59 16.24
CA GLN A 558 18.60 -29.15 17.43
C GLN A 558 19.88 -29.94 17.09
N GLY A 559 20.66 -29.45 16.14
CA GLY A 559 21.90 -30.04 15.65
C GLY A 559 21.72 -31.15 14.61
N VAL A 560 20.48 -31.51 14.25
CA VAL A 560 20.19 -32.47 13.18
C VAL A 560 20.05 -31.72 11.86
N ARG A 561 20.92 -32.04 10.90
CA ARG A 561 20.92 -31.44 9.57
C ARG A 561 20.02 -32.20 8.61
N TYR A 562 19.27 -31.46 7.80
CA TYR A 562 18.41 -31.98 6.74
C TYR A 562 18.85 -31.45 5.37
N GLU A 563 18.71 -32.30 4.34
CA GLU A 563 19.06 -31.93 2.95
C GLU A 563 17.88 -31.35 2.18
N LYS A 564 16.65 -31.65 2.61
CA LYS A 564 15.42 -31.32 1.89
C LYS A 564 14.40 -30.73 2.84
N GLY A 565 13.69 -29.72 2.38
CA GLY A 565 12.66 -29.06 3.17
C GLY A 565 12.39 -27.62 2.75
N PHE A 566 11.81 -26.87 3.68
CA PHE A 566 11.58 -25.43 3.52
C PHE A 566 12.00 -24.70 4.79
N GLY A 567 12.75 -23.62 4.62
CA GLY A 567 12.98 -22.62 5.66
C GLY A 567 11.94 -21.52 5.52
N ALA A 568 11.13 -21.34 6.55
CA ALA A 568 10.09 -20.31 6.61
C ALA A 568 10.30 -19.41 7.84
N HIS A 569 9.45 -18.40 7.96
CA HIS A 569 9.39 -17.52 9.10
C HIS A 569 7.95 -17.34 9.54
N SER A 570 7.68 -17.48 10.84
CA SER A 570 6.34 -17.33 11.38
C SER A 570 5.85 -15.87 11.36
N PRO A 571 4.56 -15.59 11.13
CA PRO A 571 3.59 -16.49 10.53
C PRO A 571 3.88 -16.70 9.03
N GLY A 572 3.86 -17.96 8.57
CA GLY A 572 4.13 -18.34 7.18
C GLY A 572 3.17 -19.40 6.65
N VAL A 573 2.92 -19.40 5.35
CA VAL A 573 2.06 -20.37 4.65
C VAL A 573 2.75 -20.84 3.38
N ILE A 574 2.77 -22.14 3.14
CA ILE A 574 3.14 -22.75 1.86
C ILE A 574 1.95 -23.59 1.39
N GLU A 575 1.37 -23.26 0.24
CA GLU A 575 0.17 -23.93 -0.28
C GLU A 575 0.46 -24.69 -1.57
N TYR A 576 0.01 -25.93 -1.67
CA TYR A 576 0.12 -26.79 -2.85
C TYR A 576 -1.25 -27.18 -3.40
N TYR A 577 -1.32 -27.28 -4.72
CA TYR A 577 -2.44 -27.90 -5.42
C TYR A 577 -2.19 -29.39 -5.63
N VAL A 578 -3.09 -30.25 -5.14
CA VAL A 578 -2.92 -31.71 -5.16
C VAL A 578 -4.03 -32.47 -5.92
N ASP A 579 -5.08 -31.78 -6.37
CA ASP A 579 -6.11 -32.28 -7.30
C ASP A 579 -6.81 -33.60 -6.88
N GLY A 580 -6.85 -33.91 -5.59
CA GLY A 580 -7.39 -35.17 -5.07
C GLY A 580 -6.52 -36.40 -5.38
N LYS A 581 -5.30 -36.22 -5.90
CA LYS A 581 -4.39 -37.30 -6.32
C LYS A 581 -3.40 -37.72 -5.25
N CYS A 582 -3.36 -37.02 -4.11
CA CYS A 582 -2.41 -37.30 -3.04
C CYS A 582 -3.12 -37.79 -1.79
N THR A 583 -2.45 -38.66 -1.03
CA THR A 583 -3.03 -39.38 0.11
C THR A 583 -2.38 -38.99 1.44
N SER A 584 -1.09 -38.66 1.44
CA SER A 584 -0.41 -38.27 2.69
C SER A 584 0.70 -37.25 2.50
N VAL A 585 0.95 -36.47 3.55
CA VAL A 585 2.14 -35.63 3.74
C VAL A 585 2.83 -36.02 5.04
N THR A 586 4.15 -36.15 5.01
CA THR A 586 4.99 -36.38 6.19
C THR A 586 6.11 -35.36 6.25
N THR A 587 6.49 -34.91 7.44
CA THR A 587 7.54 -33.90 7.64
C THR A 587 8.06 -33.95 9.07
N ASP A 588 9.31 -33.56 9.27
CA ASP A 588 9.86 -33.19 10.57
C ASP A 588 9.84 -31.67 10.70
N VAL A 589 9.29 -31.15 11.79
CA VAL A 589 9.17 -29.69 12.01
C VAL A 589 9.89 -29.24 13.28
N GLY A 590 10.42 -28.03 13.26
CA GLY A 590 11.11 -27.42 14.39
C GLY A 590 11.60 -26.01 14.10
N MET A 591 12.19 -25.35 15.10
CA MET A 591 12.84 -24.06 14.89
C MET A 591 14.28 -24.27 14.42
N ASP A 592 14.74 -23.46 13.47
CA ASP A 592 16.09 -23.57 12.93
C ASP A 592 17.14 -23.12 13.97
N ASP A 593 18.32 -23.74 13.93
CA ASP A 593 19.45 -23.47 14.84
C ASP A 593 20.22 -22.17 14.54
N GLU A 594 19.95 -21.50 13.42
CA GLU A 594 20.67 -20.31 12.96
C GLU A 594 20.40 -19.06 13.80
N GLN A 595 19.25 -18.99 14.47
CA GLN A 595 18.87 -17.84 15.27
C GLN A 595 19.13 -18.03 16.76
N ASP A 596 19.11 -16.92 17.49
CA ASP A 596 19.05 -16.93 18.95
C ASP A 596 17.91 -17.85 19.44
N PRO A 597 18.07 -18.61 20.54
CA PRO A 597 17.10 -19.60 21.01
C PRO A 597 15.90 -18.96 21.71
N LYS A 598 15.19 -18.09 20.99
CA LYS A 598 14.03 -17.29 21.42
C LYS A 598 12.83 -17.47 20.50
N GLY A 599 12.98 -18.19 19.39
CA GLY A 599 11.90 -18.40 18.44
C GLY A 599 10.88 -19.43 18.93
N SER A 600 9.63 -19.25 18.51
CA SER A 600 8.57 -20.20 18.79
C SER A 600 7.54 -20.29 17.65
N ALA A 601 7.12 -21.50 17.29
CA ALA A 601 6.10 -21.68 16.25
C ALA A 601 5.23 -22.92 16.48
N ASN A 602 3.98 -22.85 16.02
CA ASN A 602 3.09 -24.00 15.88
C ASN A 602 2.96 -24.37 14.40
N PHE A 603 3.28 -25.62 14.06
CA PHE A 603 3.24 -26.11 12.69
C PHE A 603 1.92 -26.84 12.46
N GLU A 604 1.16 -26.41 11.46
CA GLU A 604 -0.13 -26.97 11.12
C GLU A 604 -0.14 -27.45 9.67
N ILE A 605 -0.71 -28.63 9.43
CA ILE A 605 -1.04 -29.08 8.07
C ILE A 605 -2.55 -29.03 7.92
N TRP A 606 -3.01 -28.41 6.85
CA TRP A 606 -4.43 -28.31 6.49
C TRP A 606 -4.68 -28.96 5.14
N ALA A 607 -5.77 -29.71 5.04
CA ALA A 607 -6.31 -30.25 3.80
C ALA A 607 -7.60 -29.47 3.48
N ASP A 608 -7.59 -28.73 2.36
CA ASP A 608 -8.61 -27.76 2.02
C ASP A 608 -8.86 -26.79 3.21
N GLY A 609 -10.09 -26.74 3.72
CA GLY A 609 -10.48 -25.92 4.86
C GLY A 609 -10.33 -26.59 6.24
N ARG A 610 -9.74 -27.79 6.33
CA ARG A 610 -9.71 -28.59 7.57
C ARG A 610 -8.27 -28.80 8.07
N LYS A 611 -8.01 -28.46 9.33
CA LYS A 611 -6.75 -28.82 10.01
C LYS A 611 -6.70 -30.33 10.15
N VAL A 612 -5.66 -30.96 9.61
CA VAL A 612 -5.49 -32.42 9.64
C VAL A 612 -4.51 -32.86 10.72
N THR A 613 -3.48 -32.06 11.01
CA THR A 613 -2.55 -32.29 12.13
C THR A 613 -1.87 -31.00 12.56
N GLU A 614 -1.31 -31.00 13.76
CA GLU A 614 -0.48 -29.91 14.29
C GLU A 614 0.61 -30.41 15.25
N SER A 615 1.68 -29.63 15.41
CA SER A 615 2.75 -29.91 16.35
C SER A 615 2.44 -29.44 17.78
N GLY A 616 1.62 -28.40 17.95
CA GLY A 616 1.71 -27.54 19.14
C GLY A 616 2.95 -26.64 19.06
N VAL A 617 3.11 -25.72 20.02
CA VAL A 617 4.25 -24.80 20.02
C VAL A 617 5.56 -25.54 20.27
N LEU A 618 6.52 -25.35 19.36
CA LEU A 618 7.91 -25.80 19.45
C LEU A 618 8.83 -24.59 19.64
N THR A 619 9.98 -24.79 20.28
CA THR A 619 11.03 -23.78 20.47
C THR A 619 12.38 -24.32 20.01
N ASN A 620 13.40 -23.47 19.83
CA ASN A 620 14.76 -23.90 19.42
C ASN A 620 15.43 -24.90 20.39
N LEU A 621 14.89 -25.08 21.60
CA LEU A 621 15.42 -26.04 22.57
C LEU A 621 14.80 -27.45 22.41
N MET A 622 13.77 -27.60 21.58
CA MET A 622 13.08 -28.87 21.38
C MET A 622 13.63 -29.60 20.14
N PRO A 623 13.73 -30.94 20.17
CA PRO A 623 14.07 -31.70 18.97
C PRO A 623 12.94 -31.61 17.94
N ALA A 624 13.26 -31.92 16.69
CA ALA A 624 12.29 -31.98 15.61
C ALA A 624 11.13 -32.93 15.95
N LYS A 625 9.90 -32.53 15.59
CA LYS A 625 8.70 -33.33 15.78
C LYS A 625 8.19 -33.83 14.43
N SER A 626 8.08 -35.15 14.27
CA SER A 626 7.50 -35.73 13.06
C SER A 626 5.98 -35.57 13.03
N LEU A 627 5.47 -35.09 11.90
CA LEU A 627 4.05 -35.00 11.58
C LEU A 627 3.72 -35.91 10.39
N SER A 628 2.53 -36.51 10.44
CA SER A 628 1.94 -37.26 9.34
C SER A 628 0.48 -36.87 9.20
N ALA A 629 0.06 -36.57 7.97
CA ALA A 629 -1.24 -36.03 7.65
C ALA A 629 -1.90 -36.83 6.52
N ASP A 630 -3.15 -37.26 6.71
CA ASP A 630 -4.00 -37.81 5.65
C ASP A 630 -4.70 -36.66 4.91
N ILE A 631 -4.41 -36.57 3.61
CA ILE A 631 -4.90 -35.53 2.70
C ILE A 631 -5.77 -36.12 1.57
N THR A 632 -6.23 -37.37 1.73
CA THR A 632 -6.98 -38.09 0.70
C THR A 632 -8.19 -37.28 0.21
N GLY A 633 -8.25 -37.06 -1.11
CA GLY A 633 -9.34 -36.34 -1.77
C GLY A 633 -9.27 -34.81 -1.67
N ALA A 634 -8.27 -34.24 -0.99
CA ALA A 634 -8.08 -32.80 -0.90
C ALA A 634 -7.75 -32.18 -2.26
N ILE A 635 -8.17 -30.95 -2.51
CA ILE A 635 -7.75 -30.17 -3.69
C ILE A 635 -6.52 -29.33 -3.38
N LEU A 636 -6.45 -28.77 -2.17
CA LEU A 636 -5.36 -27.94 -1.67
C LEU A 636 -4.79 -28.50 -0.37
N VAL A 637 -3.48 -28.33 -0.18
CA VAL A 637 -2.78 -28.63 1.08
C VAL A 637 -1.99 -27.40 1.49
N ARG A 638 -2.08 -27.01 2.76
CA ARG A 638 -1.32 -25.91 3.34
C ARG A 638 -0.43 -26.40 4.47
N LEU A 639 0.82 -25.93 4.45
CA LEU A 639 1.78 -26.00 5.54
C LEU A 639 1.82 -24.61 6.17
N ILE A 640 1.43 -24.50 7.44
CA ILE A 640 1.32 -23.20 8.14
C ILE A 640 2.25 -23.21 9.34
N ALA A 641 3.23 -22.30 9.35
CA ALA A 641 3.99 -21.97 10.55
C ALA A 641 3.27 -20.80 11.22
N ALA A 642 2.54 -21.07 12.31
CA ALA A 642 1.81 -20.08 13.07
C ALA A 642 2.65 -19.58 14.26
N ASP A 643 2.42 -18.33 14.67
CA ASP A 643 3.06 -17.71 15.84
C ASP A 643 2.81 -18.55 17.09
N GLY A 644 3.86 -18.79 17.89
CA GLY A 644 3.75 -19.50 19.16
C GLY A 644 3.07 -18.68 20.27
N GLY A 645 2.79 -17.41 20.02
CA GLY A 645 1.99 -16.51 20.87
C GLY A 645 2.81 -15.45 21.60
N ASP A 646 4.09 -15.32 21.27
CA ASP A 646 5.02 -14.32 21.81
C ASP A 646 5.51 -13.31 20.76
N GLY A 647 4.90 -13.33 19.57
CA GLY A 647 5.26 -12.48 18.44
C GLY A 647 6.37 -13.12 17.60
N ASN A 648 6.61 -12.56 16.42
CA ASN A 648 7.38 -13.26 15.38
C ASN A 648 8.92 -13.17 15.51
N SER A 649 9.46 -12.83 16.68
CA SER A 649 10.90 -12.53 16.77
C SER A 649 11.76 -13.79 16.82
N ASN A 650 12.66 -13.98 15.84
CA ASN A 650 13.53 -15.16 15.68
C ASN A 650 12.76 -16.44 15.29
N ASP A 651 11.56 -16.31 14.73
CA ASP A 651 10.70 -17.46 14.42
C ASP A 651 11.07 -18.13 13.08
N HIS A 652 12.34 -18.47 12.92
CA HIS A 652 12.84 -19.22 11.77
C HIS A 652 12.36 -20.67 11.90
N ALA A 653 11.38 -21.03 11.08
CA ALA A 653 10.59 -22.23 11.19
C ALA A 653 10.89 -23.19 10.03
N ASP A 654 11.31 -24.41 10.36
CA ASP A 654 11.72 -25.40 9.38
C ASP A 654 10.68 -26.50 9.15
N TRP A 655 10.47 -26.80 7.88
CA TRP A 655 9.70 -27.94 7.37
C TRP A 655 10.66 -28.94 6.72
N ALA A 656 11.31 -29.76 7.54
CA ALA A 656 12.35 -30.69 7.12
C ALA A 656 11.81 -32.05 6.62
N ASP A 657 12.54 -32.68 5.70
CA ASP A 657 12.22 -33.96 5.04
C ASP A 657 10.74 -34.04 4.57
N THR A 658 10.20 -32.91 4.11
CA THR A 658 8.79 -32.79 3.77
C THR A 658 8.47 -33.57 2.50
N ARG A 659 7.71 -34.66 2.65
CA ARG A 659 7.34 -35.59 1.57
C ARG A 659 5.84 -35.65 1.36
N ILE A 660 5.45 -35.89 0.12
CA ILE A 660 4.07 -36.15 -0.28
C ILE A 660 3.98 -37.52 -0.98
N THR A 661 2.88 -38.23 -0.75
CA THR A 661 2.55 -39.48 -1.42
C THR A 661 1.32 -39.29 -2.30
N CYS A 662 1.44 -39.63 -3.59
CA CYS A 662 0.38 -39.49 -4.59
C CYS A 662 0.17 -40.77 -5.40
N SER A 663 -1.06 -40.96 -5.87
CA SER A 663 -1.54 -42.12 -6.64
C SER A 663 -1.44 -41.94 -8.14
#